data_AF-A0A2I0CRA3-F1
#
_entry.id   AF-A0A2I0CRA3-F1
#
_cell.length_a   1.000
_cell.length_b   1.000
_cell.length_c   1.000
_cell.angle_alpha   90.00
_cell.angle_beta   90.00
_cell.angle_gamma   90.00
#
_symmetry.space_group_name_H-M   'P 1'
#
loop_
_entity.id
_entity.type
_entity.pdbx_description
1 polymer ?
#
loop_
_entity_poly.entity_id
_entity_poly.type
_entity_poly.pdbx_seq_one_letter_code
_entity_poly.pdbx_strand_id
1 'polypeptide(L)'
;MSNSKKPENEVEKTGLSRRGFLGATAMTGAGAALVGAAGLGSAVMSRESWAAAVKDAKLKYHVAPGELDDYIGFWSGGHQGEVRVLGIPSMRELMRIPVFNVDSATGWGITNESRAIMGESAKFLNGDCHHPHISMTDGKYDGKYVFINDKANTRVARIRLDIMKCDKMITIPNCQAIHGLRLQKVPYTKYVFANAEFVIPHPNDGKIFDLQHENSYTMYNVIDAEKMEVAFQIIVDGNLDNTDADYTGRFAAATCYNSEKAYDLGGMMRNERDWVVVFDIHAAEKAVKAGKFITLGDSKVPVLDGRKKGDQDSEFTRYIPVPKNPHGCNTSSDGKYFIANGKLSPTVSMIEIAKLPDLFAGKLKDPRDTIAAEPELGLGPLHTTFDGRGNAYTTLFIDSQVVKWNMADAVRAYKGEKVNYIKQKLDVHYQPGHIHASLCETSEADGKWLVALCKFSKDRFLQVGPLHPENDQLIDISGEEMKLVHDGPTYAEPHDCIMARRDQVKTKKIWERNDPFFAGTVAMAKKDGINLETDNKVIRDGNKVRVYMTSMAPSYGVQEFTVKQGDEVTVVVTNIDQIEDVSHGFVMVNHGVSMEISPQQTSSVTFVADKPGLHWYYCSWFCHALHMEMVGRMLVEPA
;
A
#
# COMPACT_ATOMS: atom_id res chain seq x y z
N MET A 1 1.49 -15.25 -64.21
CA MET A 1 1.57 -16.54 -64.91
C MET A 1 1.22 -17.66 -63.94
N SER A 2 0.22 -18.46 -64.31
CA SER A 2 -0.16 -19.81 -63.83
C SER A 2 -0.33 -20.07 -62.31
N ASN A 3 -1.55 -20.13 -61.78
CA ASN A 3 -2.58 -21.21 -61.82
C ASN A 3 -2.35 -22.45 -60.92
N SER A 4 -3.33 -22.59 -60.01
CA SER A 4 -4.05 -23.80 -59.58
C SER A 4 -3.34 -24.90 -58.77
N LYS A 5 -3.88 -25.20 -57.58
CA LYS A 5 -4.90 -26.27 -57.39
C LYS A 5 -5.39 -26.36 -55.93
N LYS A 6 -6.72 -26.34 -55.76
CA LYS A 6 -7.43 -27.01 -54.65
C LYS A 6 -7.40 -28.55 -54.88
N PRO A 7 -7.71 -29.33 -53.84
CA PRO A 7 -8.97 -30.09 -53.94
C PRO A 7 -9.85 -29.98 -52.69
N GLU A 8 -11.10 -30.42 -52.89
CA GLU A 8 -12.26 -30.34 -52.02
C GLU A 8 -12.40 -31.55 -51.07
N ASN A 9 -13.05 -31.29 -49.93
CA ASN A 9 -14.02 -32.09 -49.17
C ASN A 9 -14.01 -33.63 -49.26
N GLU A 10 -13.77 -34.26 -48.11
CA GLU A 10 -14.58 -35.40 -47.66
C GLU A 10 -15.15 -35.11 -46.26
N VAL A 11 -16.46 -35.29 -46.14
CA VAL A 11 -17.25 -35.16 -44.92
C VAL A 11 -17.51 -36.58 -44.41
N GLU A 12 -16.97 -36.94 -43.26
CA GLU A 12 -17.44 -38.09 -42.50
C GLU A 12 -18.05 -37.65 -41.16
N LYS A 13 -19.35 -37.92 -41.04
CA LYS A 13 -20.17 -37.71 -39.85
C LYS A 13 -19.93 -38.85 -38.86
N THR A 14 -19.37 -38.56 -37.69
CA THR A 14 -19.64 -39.35 -36.48
C THR A 14 -19.79 -38.40 -35.28
N GLY A 15 -21.01 -37.91 -35.09
CA GLY A 15 -21.38 -37.11 -33.92
C GLY A 15 -21.72 -38.00 -32.74
N LEU A 16 -21.05 -37.79 -31.61
CA LEU A 16 -21.59 -38.09 -30.28
C LEU A 16 -22.19 -36.80 -29.72
N SER A 17 -23.51 -36.68 -29.84
CA SER A 17 -24.24 -35.52 -29.30
C SER A 17 -24.29 -35.55 -27.77
N ARG A 18 -24.29 -34.36 -27.15
CA ARG A 18 -24.47 -34.11 -25.70
C ARG A 18 -25.73 -34.73 -25.06
N ARG A 19 -26.60 -35.39 -25.82
CA ARG A 19 -27.76 -36.17 -25.30
C ARG A 19 -27.48 -37.68 -25.10
N GLY A 20 -26.33 -38.19 -25.52
CA GLY A 20 -25.97 -39.62 -25.36
C GLY A 20 -25.30 -40.01 -24.03
N PHE A 21 -24.81 -39.04 -23.25
CA PHE A 21 -24.05 -39.32 -22.01
C PHE A 21 -24.90 -39.27 -20.72
N LEU A 22 -26.16 -38.83 -20.81
CA LEU A 22 -27.10 -38.75 -19.68
C LEU A 22 -28.06 -39.96 -19.59
N GLY A 23 -27.92 -40.96 -20.46
CA GLY A 23 -28.82 -42.12 -20.55
C GLY A 23 -28.32 -43.42 -19.89
N ALA A 24 -27.10 -43.43 -19.32
CA ALA A 24 -26.43 -44.68 -18.90
C ALA A 24 -26.20 -44.83 -17.39
N THR A 25 -26.90 -44.07 -16.54
CA THR A 25 -26.87 -44.24 -15.06
C THR A 25 -28.23 -44.51 -14.43
N ALA A 26 -29.26 -44.77 -15.24
CA ALA A 26 -30.62 -45.05 -14.76
C ALA A 26 -30.98 -46.55 -14.70
N MET A 27 -30.02 -47.47 -14.85
CA MET A 27 -30.27 -48.91 -14.69
C MET A 27 -29.24 -49.53 -13.75
N THR A 28 -29.55 -49.50 -12.45
CA THR A 28 -29.26 -50.55 -11.45
C THR A 28 -29.84 -50.12 -10.11
N GLY A 29 -31.16 -49.89 -10.10
CA GLY A 29 -31.95 -49.90 -8.88
C GLY A 29 -32.60 -51.27 -8.72
N ALA A 30 -32.64 -51.75 -7.47
CA ALA A 30 -33.32 -52.93 -6.96
C ALA A 30 -32.49 -54.23 -6.85
N GLY A 31 -31.96 -54.47 -5.65
CA GLY A 31 -31.49 -55.80 -5.24
C GLY A 31 -30.90 -55.83 -3.82
N ALA A 32 -31.70 -56.35 -2.88
CA ALA A 32 -31.33 -56.82 -1.53
C ALA A 32 -31.08 -55.78 -0.42
N ALA A 33 -32.14 -55.49 0.32
CA ALA A 33 -32.08 -55.15 1.74
C ALA A 33 -32.13 -56.45 2.57
N LEU A 34 -31.15 -56.70 3.45
CA LEU A 34 -31.37 -57.41 4.73
C LEU A 34 -30.18 -57.26 5.70
N VAL A 35 -30.44 -56.52 6.79
CA VAL A 35 -30.05 -56.74 8.20
C VAL A 35 -28.57 -56.72 8.61
N GLY A 36 -28.22 -55.72 9.45
CA GLY A 36 -27.04 -55.74 10.34
C GLY A 36 -26.87 -54.42 11.08
N ALA A 37 -27.27 -54.37 12.35
CA ALA A 37 -27.22 -53.19 13.21
C ALA A 37 -25.81 -52.89 13.75
N ALA A 38 -25.43 -51.60 13.82
CA ALA A 38 -24.84 -50.92 15.00
C ALA A 38 -24.03 -49.65 14.61
N GLY A 39 -24.33 -48.52 15.26
CA GLY A 39 -23.32 -47.52 15.62
C GLY A 39 -23.26 -46.22 14.81
N LEU A 40 -23.49 -45.12 15.54
CA LEU A 40 -23.08 -43.72 15.28
C LEU A 40 -23.80 -42.94 14.18
N GLY A 41 -24.61 -41.98 14.66
CA GLY A 41 -25.23 -40.94 13.85
C GLY A 41 -24.20 -40.09 13.11
N SER A 42 -24.17 -40.27 11.79
CA SER A 42 -23.67 -39.28 10.85
C SER A 42 -24.87 -38.83 10.02
N ALA A 43 -25.23 -37.56 10.14
CA ALA A 43 -26.21 -36.95 9.23
C ALA A 43 -25.58 -36.91 7.84
N VAL A 44 -25.93 -37.88 6.99
CA VAL A 44 -25.55 -37.88 5.58
C VAL A 44 -26.34 -36.75 4.92
N MET A 45 -25.68 -35.61 4.72
CA MET A 45 -26.21 -34.52 3.89
C MET A 45 -26.53 -35.08 2.49
N SER A 46 -27.78 -34.92 2.05
CA SER A 46 -28.21 -35.26 0.69
C SER A 46 -27.37 -34.51 -0.36
N ARG A 47 -27.21 -35.09 -1.55
CA ARG A 47 -26.57 -34.42 -2.69
C ARG A 47 -27.24 -33.09 -3.02
N GLU A 48 -28.57 -32.97 -2.86
CA GLU A 48 -29.25 -31.69 -3.02
C GLU A 48 -28.88 -30.67 -1.94
N SER A 49 -28.74 -31.07 -0.66
CA SER A 49 -28.29 -30.16 0.40
C SER A 49 -26.82 -29.74 0.25
N TRP A 50 -25.97 -30.60 -0.32
CA TRP A 50 -24.58 -30.27 -0.63
C TRP A 50 -24.52 -29.34 -1.86
N ALA A 51 -25.33 -29.59 -2.89
CA ALA A 51 -25.44 -28.71 -4.05
C ALA A 51 -26.08 -27.35 -3.71
N ALA A 52 -26.99 -27.29 -2.73
CA ALA A 52 -27.56 -26.06 -2.20
C ALA A 52 -26.54 -25.27 -1.37
N ALA A 53 -25.78 -25.92 -0.46
CA ALA A 53 -24.68 -25.30 0.27
C ALA A 53 -23.56 -24.79 -0.65
N VAL A 54 -23.30 -25.48 -1.76
CA VAL A 54 -22.32 -25.06 -2.81
C VAL A 54 -22.89 -23.95 -3.71
N LYS A 55 -24.21 -23.83 -3.86
CA LYS A 55 -24.86 -22.70 -4.54
C LYS A 55 -24.89 -21.43 -3.68
N ASP A 56 -25.05 -21.59 -2.36
CA ASP A 56 -25.09 -20.48 -1.39
C ASP A 56 -23.70 -19.93 -1.02
N ALA A 57 -22.62 -20.69 -1.26
CA ALA A 57 -21.24 -20.27 -1.01
C ALA A 57 -20.59 -19.48 -2.16
N LYS A 58 -21.36 -18.67 -2.90
CA LYS A 58 -20.80 -17.72 -3.88
C LYS A 58 -20.97 -16.32 -3.35
N LEU A 59 -19.87 -15.66 -2.98
CA LEU A 59 -19.91 -14.25 -2.66
C LEU A 59 -20.42 -13.48 -3.88
N LYS A 60 -21.33 -12.52 -3.66
CA LYS A 60 -21.68 -11.57 -4.71
C LYS A 60 -20.47 -10.68 -4.97
N TYR A 61 -19.89 -10.75 -6.15
CA TYR A 61 -18.81 -9.85 -6.58
C TYR A 61 -19.30 -8.69 -7.46
N HIS A 62 -20.60 -8.64 -7.76
CA HIS A 62 -21.24 -7.51 -8.41
C HIS A 62 -21.95 -6.64 -7.37
N VAL A 63 -21.72 -5.33 -7.43
CA VAL A 63 -22.40 -4.32 -6.62
C VAL A 63 -23.23 -3.44 -7.54
N ALA A 64 -24.55 -3.60 -7.49
CA ALA A 64 -25.49 -2.92 -8.39
C ALA A 64 -25.72 -1.45 -8.00
N PRO A 65 -26.33 -0.62 -8.87
CA PRO A 65 -26.76 0.72 -8.50
C PRO A 65 -27.66 0.70 -7.25
N GLY A 66 -27.29 1.50 -6.24
CA GLY A 66 -27.97 1.57 -4.94
C GLY A 66 -27.43 0.60 -3.87
N GLU A 67 -26.58 -0.36 -4.24
CA GLU A 67 -25.84 -1.20 -3.30
C GLU A 67 -24.49 -0.56 -2.95
N LEU A 68 -23.88 -1.02 -1.85
CA LEU A 68 -22.60 -0.53 -1.36
C LEU A 68 -21.60 -1.68 -1.25
N ASP A 69 -20.34 -1.38 -1.48
CA ASP A 69 -19.22 -2.29 -1.26
C ASP A 69 -19.08 -2.67 0.22
N ASP A 70 -18.57 -3.88 0.48
CA ASP A 70 -18.43 -4.47 1.82
C ASP A 70 -17.10 -4.09 2.50
N TYR A 71 -16.08 -3.80 1.70
CA TYR A 71 -14.75 -3.39 2.16
C TYR A 71 -14.30 -2.13 1.44
N ILE A 72 -13.38 -1.43 2.11
CA ILE A 72 -12.62 -0.33 1.55
C ILE A 72 -11.19 -0.83 1.31
N GLY A 73 -10.73 -0.64 0.09
CA GLY A 73 -9.38 -0.90 -0.36
C GLY A 73 -8.53 0.36 -0.36
N PHE A 74 -7.29 0.29 0.10
CA PHE A 74 -6.28 1.34 -0.11
C PHE A 74 -5.15 0.79 -0.98
N TRP A 75 -4.99 1.38 -2.15
CA TRP A 75 -4.05 0.96 -3.18
C TRP A 75 -2.88 1.92 -3.25
N SER A 76 -1.68 1.38 -3.44
CA SER A 76 -0.55 2.18 -3.92
C SER A 76 -0.91 2.75 -5.31
N GLY A 77 -0.58 4.01 -5.56
CA GLY A 77 -0.62 4.61 -6.89
C GLY A 77 0.61 4.28 -7.74
N GLY A 78 1.53 3.45 -7.23
CA GLY A 78 2.81 3.13 -7.81
C GLY A 78 3.63 4.38 -8.13
N HIS A 79 4.14 4.43 -9.36
CA HIS A 79 4.99 5.51 -9.85
C HIS A 79 4.25 6.84 -10.02
N GLN A 80 2.92 6.82 -9.95
CA GLN A 80 2.13 8.06 -10.04
C GLN A 80 2.24 8.85 -8.74
N GLY A 81 2.39 8.20 -7.58
CA GLY A 81 2.68 8.84 -6.29
C GLY A 81 1.48 9.19 -5.39
N GLU A 82 0.25 8.81 -5.76
CA GLU A 82 -0.96 8.94 -4.93
C GLU A 82 -1.29 7.65 -4.14
N VAL A 83 -2.31 7.72 -3.30
CA VAL A 83 -3.00 6.52 -2.76
C VAL A 83 -4.43 6.51 -3.30
N ARG A 84 -4.93 5.34 -3.70
CA ARG A 84 -6.29 5.19 -4.26
C ARG A 84 -7.19 4.47 -3.28
N VAL A 85 -8.45 4.89 -3.20
CA VAL A 85 -9.47 4.24 -2.37
C VAL A 85 -10.42 3.48 -3.28
N LEU A 86 -10.54 2.17 -3.09
CA LEU A 86 -11.40 1.30 -3.91
C LEU A 86 -12.53 0.70 -3.07
N GLY A 87 -13.66 0.41 -3.71
CA GLY A 87 -14.73 -0.42 -3.15
C GLY A 87 -14.53 -1.89 -3.54
N ILE A 88 -14.63 -2.81 -2.58
CA ILE A 88 -14.53 -4.27 -2.82
C ILE A 88 -15.86 -4.92 -2.40
N PRO A 89 -16.47 -5.75 -3.25
CA PRO A 89 -15.88 -6.44 -4.40
C PRO A 89 -16.06 -5.80 -5.77
N SER A 90 -16.59 -4.57 -5.87
CA SER A 90 -16.82 -3.96 -7.19
C SER A 90 -15.54 -3.58 -7.95
N MET A 91 -14.42 -3.43 -7.24
CA MET A 91 -13.11 -2.97 -7.73
C MET A 91 -13.13 -1.56 -8.31
N ARG A 92 -14.15 -0.76 -8.01
CA ARG A 92 -14.27 0.63 -8.48
C ARG A 92 -13.41 1.56 -7.63
N GLU A 93 -12.69 2.46 -8.27
CA GLU A 93 -12.02 3.58 -7.60
C GLU A 93 -13.08 4.58 -7.12
N LEU A 94 -13.08 4.86 -5.81
CA LEU A 94 -13.99 5.78 -5.13
C LEU A 94 -13.35 7.16 -4.93
N MET A 95 -12.02 7.20 -4.70
CA MET A 95 -11.28 8.43 -4.42
C MET A 95 -9.80 8.29 -4.76
N ARG A 96 -9.14 9.41 -5.04
CA ARG A 96 -7.69 9.55 -5.08
C ARG A 96 -7.24 10.49 -3.97
N ILE A 97 -6.25 10.05 -3.20
CA ILE A 97 -5.63 10.81 -2.13
C ILE A 97 -4.25 11.23 -2.63
N PRO A 98 -4.04 12.49 -3.01
CA PRO A 98 -2.73 12.94 -3.44
C PRO A 98 -1.75 12.91 -2.27
N VAL A 99 -0.53 12.44 -2.54
CA VAL A 99 0.52 12.29 -1.52
C VAL A 99 1.82 12.88 -2.03
N PHE A 100 2.45 12.23 -3.00
CA PHE A 100 3.76 12.63 -3.53
C PHE A 100 3.66 13.27 -4.92
N ASN A 101 2.54 13.05 -5.61
CA ASN A 101 2.17 13.72 -6.84
C ASN A 101 1.74 15.17 -6.60
N VAL A 102 1.79 15.99 -7.64
CA VAL A 102 1.06 17.27 -7.65
C VAL A 102 -0.32 17.02 -8.27
N ASP A 103 -1.37 17.31 -7.51
CA ASP A 103 -2.74 17.12 -7.99
C ASP A 103 -3.38 18.45 -8.38
N SER A 104 -3.73 18.55 -9.67
CA SER A 104 -4.41 19.72 -10.22
C SER A 104 -5.84 19.88 -9.69
N ALA A 105 -6.52 18.80 -9.31
CA ALA A 105 -7.91 18.85 -8.89
C ALA A 105 -8.06 19.51 -7.51
N THR A 106 -7.30 19.02 -6.52
CA THR A 106 -7.35 19.57 -5.16
C THR A 106 -6.32 20.67 -4.90
N GLY A 107 -5.33 20.83 -5.79
CA GLY A 107 -4.21 21.75 -5.58
C GLY A 107 -3.14 21.21 -4.63
N TRP A 108 -3.13 19.91 -4.32
CA TRP A 108 -2.07 19.32 -3.48
C TRP A 108 -0.71 19.47 -4.16
N GLY A 109 0.29 19.98 -3.43
CA GLY A 109 1.60 20.38 -3.96
C GLY A 109 1.68 21.86 -4.39
N ILE A 110 0.53 22.52 -4.54
CA ILE A 110 0.39 23.93 -4.92
C ILE A 110 -0.09 24.77 -3.74
N THR A 111 -1.10 24.30 -2.99
CA THR A 111 -1.64 25.01 -1.82
C THR A 111 -0.61 25.18 -0.72
N ASN A 112 -0.72 26.26 0.05
CA ASN A 112 0.20 26.53 1.16
C ASN A 112 0.10 25.44 2.23
N GLU A 113 -1.09 24.90 2.48
CA GLU A 113 -1.32 23.83 3.46
C GLU A 113 -0.57 22.54 3.07
N SER A 114 -0.73 22.08 1.83
CA SER A 114 -0.05 20.87 1.35
C SER A 114 1.46 21.05 1.29
N ARG A 115 1.94 22.21 0.79
CA ARG A 115 3.37 22.51 0.74
C ARG A 115 4.00 22.60 2.14
N ALA A 116 3.26 23.09 3.13
CA ALA A 116 3.70 23.08 4.53
C ALA A 116 3.83 21.64 5.08
N ILE A 117 2.90 20.74 4.72
CA ILE A 117 2.97 19.32 5.11
C ILE A 117 4.16 18.62 4.45
N MET A 118 4.43 18.89 3.17
CA MET A 118 5.56 18.33 2.42
C MET A 118 6.92 18.87 2.87
N GLY A 119 6.95 20.05 3.50
CA GLY A 119 8.16 20.73 3.94
C GLY A 119 9.12 21.00 2.77
N GLU A 120 10.41 20.73 2.97
CA GLU A 120 11.44 20.90 1.92
C GLU A 120 11.21 20.02 0.69
N SER A 121 10.42 18.95 0.81
CA SER A 121 10.12 18.04 -0.29
C SER A 121 9.06 18.57 -1.25
N ALA A 122 8.42 19.71 -0.94
CA ALA A 122 7.44 20.38 -1.81
C ALA A 122 8.00 20.84 -3.17
N LYS A 123 9.32 20.72 -3.38
CA LYS A 123 10.01 20.96 -4.65
C LYS A 123 9.94 19.76 -5.61
N PHE A 124 9.71 18.56 -5.09
CA PHE A 124 9.60 17.36 -5.91
C PHE A 124 8.17 17.23 -6.44
N LEU A 125 8.05 16.86 -7.71
CA LEU A 125 6.77 16.74 -8.41
C LEU A 125 6.37 15.27 -8.65
N ASN A 126 7.19 14.34 -8.18
CA ASN A 126 7.01 12.91 -8.33
C ASN A 126 7.10 12.18 -6.97
N GLY A 127 6.63 10.94 -6.98
CA GLY A 127 6.96 9.94 -5.98
C GLY A 127 6.73 8.55 -6.57
N ASP A 128 7.14 7.53 -5.82
CA ASP A 128 7.01 6.14 -6.23
C ASP A 128 6.60 5.31 -5.01
N CYS A 129 5.29 5.14 -4.85
CA CYS A 129 4.70 4.61 -3.63
C CYS A 129 4.40 3.12 -3.75
N HIS A 130 4.68 2.33 -2.71
CA HIS A 130 4.58 0.87 -2.81
C HIS A 130 3.59 0.27 -1.80
N HIS A 131 3.75 0.59 -0.51
CA HIS A 131 3.21 -0.21 0.59
C HIS A 131 2.23 0.59 1.47
N PRO A 132 0.93 0.65 1.14
CA PRO A 132 -0.10 1.25 1.99
C PRO A 132 -0.48 0.31 3.14
N HIS A 133 -0.35 0.77 4.39
CA HIS A 133 -0.75 -0.01 5.56
C HIS A 133 -1.57 0.80 6.56
N ILE A 134 -2.59 0.18 7.16
CA ILE A 134 -3.54 0.80 8.09
C ILE A 134 -3.07 0.56 9.53
N SER A 135 -3.10 1.60 10.37
CA SER A 135 -2.80 1.49 11.80
C SER A 135 -3.65 0.44 12.52
N MET A 136 -3.06 -0.18 13.52
CA MET A 136 -3.63 -1.29 14.27
C MET A 136 -3.63 -1.03 15.77
N THR A 137 -4.60 -1.62 16.45
CA THR A 137 -4.65 -1.79 17.89
C THR A 137 -4.98 -3.26 18.19
N ASP A 138 -4.21 -3.91 19.06
CA ASP A 138 -4.35 -5.34 19.39
C ASP A 138 -4.39 -6.25 18.14
N GLY A 139 -3.54 -5.95 17.14
CA GLY A 139 -3.46 -6.70 15.89
C GLY A 139 -4.74 -6.65 15.04
N LYS A 140 -5.55 -5.59 15.16
CA LYS A 140 -6.75 -5.31 14.35
C LYS A 140 -6.69 -3.88 13.82
N TYR A 141 -7.18 -3.62 12.61
CA TYR A 141 -7.21 -2.26 12.08
C TYR A 141 -8.09 -1.36 12.96
N ASP A 142 -7.58 -0.18 13.29
CA ASP A 142 -8.29 0.82 14.10
C ASP A 142 -8.89 1.96 13.25
N GLY A 143 -8.59 1.98 11.96
CA GLY A 143 -9.17 2.95 11.02
C GLY A 143 -8.70 4.38 11.21
N LYS A 144 -7.58 4.61 11.91
CA LYS A 144 -7.09 5.97 12.18
C LYS A 144 -6.21 6.53 11.06
N TYR A 145 -5.19 5.78 10.66
CA TYR A 145 -4.21 6.23 9.67
C TYR A 145 -3.93 5.16 8.61
N VAL A 146 -3.55 5.63 7.42
CA VAL A 146 -2.79 4.85 6.44
C VAL A 146 -1.39 5.45 6.34
N PHE A 147 -0.36 4.61 6.31
CA PHE A 147 1.01 5.01 6.02
C PHE A 147 1.43 4.49 4.65
N ILE A 148 2.26 5.26 3.95
CA ILE A 148 2.72 4.95 2.60
C ILE A 148 4.17 5.45 2.43
N ASN A 149 5.02 4.68 1.77
CA ASN A 149 6.38 5.07 1.45
C ASN A 149 6.48 5.81 0.12
N ASP A 150 7.60 6.50 -0.08
CA ASP A 150 8.08 6.97 -1.38
C ASP A 150 9.52 6.50 -1.59
N LYS A 151 9.69 5.60 -2.56
CA LYS A 151 10.97 5.05 -2.97
C LYS A 151 11.80 6.05 -3.75
N ALA A 152 11.19 6.95 -4.53
CA ALA A 152 11.93 7.86 -5.39
C ALA A 152 12.72 8.91 -4.59
N ASN A 153 12.08 9.52 -3.59
CA ASN A 153 12.69 10.64 -2.83
C ASN A 153 12.86 10.34 -1.33
N THR A 154 12.85 9.06 -0.93
CA THR A 154 13.19 8.59 0.43
C THR A 154 12.28 9.20 1.51
N ARG A 155 10.96 9.11 1.32
CA ARG A 155 9.97 9.69 2.23
C ARG A 155 9.01 8.64 2.79
N VAL A 156 8.36 8.99 3.90
CA VAL A 156 7.19 8.30 4.44
C VAL A 156 6.11 9.35 4.68
N ALA A 157 4.87 9.03 4.31
CA ALA A 157 3.71 9.88 4.52
C ALA A 157 2.64 9.16 5.35
N ARG A 158 1.84 9.96 6.06
CA ARG A 158 0.67 9.52 6.82
C ARG A 158 -0.57 10.18 6.25
N ILE A 159 -1.60 9.37 6.04
CA ILE A 159 -2.94 9.75 5.62
C ILE A 159 -3.87 9.57 6.81
N ARG A 160 -4.63 10.60 7.12
CA ARG A 160 -5.72 10.55 8.08
C ARG A 160 -6.96 9.96 7.42
N LEU A 161 -7.48 8.86 7.95
CA LEU A 161 -8.63 8.16 7.38
C LEU A 161 -9.97 8.85 7.66
N ASP A 162 -10.02 9.73 8.65
CA ASP A 162 -11.23 10.50 8.93
C ASP A 162 -11.51 11.57 7.86
N ILE A 163 -10.46 12.14 7.26
CA ILE A 163 -10.57 13.18 6.20
C ILE A 163 -10.06 12.72 4.84
N MET A 164 -9.46 11.53 4.74
CA MET A 164 -8.86 10.96 3.52
C MET A 164 -7.83 11.90 2.85
N LYS A 165 -6.95 12.50 3.66
CA LYS A 165 -5.87 13.39 3.19
C LYS A 165 -4.55 13.05 3.87
N CYS A 166 -3.45 13.23 3.15
CA CYS A 166 -2.11 13.21 3.72
C CYS A 166 -1.96 14.38 4.72
N ASP A 167 -1.64 14.08 5.97
CA ASP A 167 -1.54 15.10 7.04
C ASP A 167 -0.10 15.30 7.54
N LYS A 168 0.79 14.34 7.26
CA LYS A 168 2.21 14.38 7.60
C LYS A 168 3.05 13.73 6.52
N MET A 169 4.24 14.28 6.30
CA MET A 169 5.26 13.71 5.44
C MET A 169 6.64 13.98 6.03
N ILE A 170 7.53 12.99 5.99
CA ILE A 170 8.93 13.14 6.41
C ILE A 170 9.87 12.55 5.37
N THR A 171 11.02 13.19 5.19
CA THR A 171 12.18 12.61 4.50
C THR A 171 13.02 11.86 5.52
N ILE A 172 13.37 10.60 5.24
CA ILE A 172 14.18 9.79 6.14
C ILE A 172 15.65 10.19 5.97
N PRO A 173 16.34 10.64 7.03
CA PRO A 173 17.71 11.12 6.92
C PRO A 173 18.69 9.98 6.68
N ASN A 174 19.81 10.29 6.02
CA ASN A 174 20.96 9.38 5.85
C ASN A 174 20.60 8.05 5.15
N CYS A 175 19.61 8.06 4.26
CA CYS A 175 19.14 6.87 3.55
C CYS A 175 18.86 7.19 2.08
N GLN A 176 18.74 6.14 1.27
CA GLN A 176 18.19 6.24 -0.09
C GLN A 176 17.17 5.13 -0.33
N ALA A 177 16.07 5.50 -0.99
CA ALA A 177 15.00 4.63 -1.45
C ALA A 177 14.26 3.88 -0.34
N ILE A 178 13.22 4.50 0.24
CA ILE A 178 12.34 3.77 1.16
C ILE A 178 11.45 2.83 0.37
N HIS A 179 11.66 1.52 0.51
CA HIS A 179 10.92 0.48 -0.19
C HIS A 179 9.91 -0.22 0.72
N GLY A 180 10.29 -1.33 1.37
CA GLY A 180 9.44 -2.06 2.30
C GLY A 180 8.94 -1.18 3.45
N LEU A 181 7.63 -1.18 3.70
CA LEU A 181 7.04 -0.49 4.85
C LEU A 181 5.95 -1.38 5.46
N ARG A 182 5.94 -1.54 6.78
CA ARG A 182 4.88 -2.20 7.54
C ARG A 182 4.72 -1.56 8.91
N LEU A 183 3.69 -1.98 9.63
CA LEU A 183 3.31 -1.38 10.90
C LEU A 183 3.46 -2.38 12.04
N GLN A 184 3.87 -1.86 13.19
CA GLN A 184 3.73 -2.60 14.43
C GLN A 184 2.26 -2.95 14.68
N LYS A 185 2.00 -4.23 14.98
CA LYS A 185 0.64 -4.77 15.14
C LYS A 185 0.13 -4.69 16.59
N VAL A 186 1.02 -4.96 17.55
CA VAL A 186 0.71 -5.12 18.98
C VAL A 186 1.72 -4.33 19.84
N PRO A 187 1.30 -3.69 20.96
CA PRO A 187 -0.09 -3.55 21.42
C PRO A 187 -0.93 -2.61 20.55
N TYR A 188 -0.28 -1.75 19.78
CA TYR A 188 -0.85 -0.89 18.74
C TYR A 188 0.27 -0.44 17.81
N THR A 189 -0.05 0.24 16.73
CA THR A 189 0.91 0.88 15.83
C THR A 189 1.58 2.07 16.52
N LYS A 190 2.52 1.77 17.41
CA LYS A 190 3.45 2.76 17.96
C LYS A 190 4.49 3.15 16.91
N TYR A 191 4.96 2.17 16.15
CA TYR A 191 5.98 2.37 15.12
C TYR A 191 5.51 2.00 13.72
N VAL A 192 5.94 2.82 12.77
CA VAL A 192 6.04 2.47 11.34
C VAL A 192 7.47 1.99 11.10
N PHE A 193 7.60 0.84 10.46
CA PHE A 193 8.88 0.26 10.08
C PHE A 193 9.10 0.43 8.58
N ALA A 194 10.26 0.94 8.20
CA ALA A 194 10.55 1.28 6.81
C ALA A 194 12.01 0.93 6.42
N ASN A 195 12.17 0.23 5.30
CA ASN A 195 13.45 -0.21 4.77
C ASN A 195 14.02 0.82 3.80
N ALA A 196 15.24 1.29 4.03
CA ALA A 196 16.03 1.93 2.99
C ALA A 196 16.73 0.84 2.14
N GLU A 197 16.46 0.80 0.85
CA GLU A 197 16.86 -0.32 -0.01
C GLU A 197 18.31 -0.24 -0.46
N PHE A 198 18.86 0.95 -0.65
CA PHE A 198 20.16 1.13 -1.28
C PHE A 198 21.28 1.42 -0.27
N VAL A 199 22.38 0.70 -0.42
CA VAL A 199 23.62 0.88 0.35
C VAL A 199 24.30 2.19 -0.09
N ILE A 200 24.64 3.06 0.85
CA ILE A 200 25.35 4.32 0.59
C ILE A 200 26.49 4.56 1.59
N PRO A 201 27.50 5.37 1.23
CA PRO A 201 28.55 5.81 2.16
C PRO A 201 28.02 6.75 3.27
N HIS A 202 28.64 6.72 4.44
CA HIS A 202 28.35 7.61 5.57
C HIS A 202 29.66 8.20 6.12
N PRO A 203 29.98 9.48 5.85
CA PRO A 203 29.20 10.45 5.09
C PRO A 203 29.17 10.16 3.59
N ASN A 204 28.08 10.54 2.91
CA ASN A 204 27.95 10.50 1.46
C ASN A 204 28.35 11.85 0.83
N ASP A 205 29.63 12.20 0.93
CA ASP A 205 30.17 13.53 0.55
C ASP A 205 30.96 13.53 -0.77
N GLY A 206 30.91 12.43 -1.52
CA GLY A 206 31.60 12.28 -2.80
C GLY A 206 33.07 11.89 -2.71
N LYS A 207 33.60 11.57 -1.53
CA LYS A 207 34.99 11.08 -1.38
C LYS A 207 35.11 9.56 -1.48
N ILE A 208 34.10 8.83 -1.02
CA ILE A 208 34.05 7.37 -1.03
C ILE A 208 32.84 6.96 -1.86
N PHE A 209 33.05 6.02 -2.78
CA PHE A 209 31.98 5.41 -3.59
C PHE A 209 31.93 3.89 -3.45
N ASP A 210 32.88 3.31 -2.72
CA ASP A 210 32.98 1.86 -2.55
C ASP A 210 31.88 1.34 -1.61
N LEU A 211 31.04 0.44 -2.12
CA LEU A 211 29.98 -0.20 -1.34
C LEU A 211 30.54 -1.19 -0.30
N GLN A 212 31.77 -1.68 -0.48
CA GLN A 212 32.43 -2.57 0.48
C GLN A 212 33.10 -1.82 1.64
N HIS A 213 33.20 -0.49 1.56
CA HIS A 213 33.76 0.33 2.63
C HIS A 213 33.00 0.11 3.95
N GLU A 214 33.71 0.14 5.09
CA GLU A 214 33.13 -0.15 6.42
C GLU A 214 31.99 0.80 6.80
N ASN A 215 31.99 2.01 6.25
CA ASN A 215 30.96 3.04 6.45
C ASN A 215 29.94 3.12 5.30
N SER A 216 29.96 2.17 4.36
CA SER A 216 28.94 2.04 3.34
C SER A 216 27.92 1.01 3.77
N TYR A 217 26.69 1.43 4.05
CA TYR A 217 25.62 0.56 4.57
C TYR A 217 24.25 1.14 4.23
N THR A 218 23.20 0.38 4.53
CA THR A 218 21.83 0.92 4.62
C THR A 218 21.32 0.81 6.05
N MET A 219 20.12 1.33 6.32
CA MET A 219 19.51 1.31 7.64
C MET A 219 18.03 0.91 7.60
N TYR A 220 17.64 0.15 8.63
CA TYR A 220 16.25 -0.08 9.01
C TYR A 220 15.73 1.13 9.79
N ASN A 221 14.56 1.64 9.44
CA ASN A 221 14.05 2.90 9.99
C ASN A 221 12.81 2.65 10.83
N VAL A 222 12.81 3.18 12.06
CA VAL A 222 11.69 3.09 12.99
C VAL A 222 11.16 4.50 13.22
N ILE A 223 9.89 4.72 12.88
CA ILE A 223 9.23 6.04 12.90
C ILE A 223 8.10 6.00 13.92
N ASP A 224 8.01 6.99 14.80
CA ASP A 224 6.88 7.17 15.70
C ASP A 224 5.63 7.52 14.88
N ALA A 225 4.62 6.65 14.92
CA ALA A 225 3.44 6.75 14.05
C ALA A 225 2.56 7.98 14.36
N GLU A 226 2.52 8.42 15.62
CA GLU A 226 1.71 9.56 16.05
C GLU A 226 2.42 10.88 15.80
N LYS A 227 3.73 10.94 16.11
CA LYS A 227 4.53 12.15 15.92
C LYS A 227 4.95 12.36 14.47
N MET A 228 5.07 11.27 13.70
CA MET A 228 5.72 11.27 12.38
C MET A 228 7.13 11.85 12.46
N GLU A 229 7.93 11.31 13.39
CA GLU A 229 9.35 11.61 13.56
C GLU A 229 10.12 10.28 13.59
N VAL A 230 11.34 10.25 13.03
CA VAL A 230 12.17 9.05 13.09
C VAL A 230 12.61 8.81 14.54
N ALA A 231 12.15 7.71 15.13
CA ALA A 231 12.44 7.35 16.51
C ALA A 231 13.89 6.87 16.68
N PHE A 232 14.33 5.97 15.78
CA PHE A 232 15.71 5.51 15.68
C PHE A 232 15.93 4.75 14.36
N GLN A 233 17.20 4.53 14.01
CA GLN A 233 17.64 3.74 12.86
C GLN A 233 18.57 2.62 13.31
N ILE A 234 18.60 1.50 12.58
CA ILE A 234 19.49 0.36 12.83
C ILE A 234 20.29 0.06 11.56
N ILE A 235 21.60 0.21 11.62
CA ILE A 235 22.53 -0.17 10.55
C ILE A 235 22.52 -1.69 10.39
N VAL A 236 22.49 -2.18 9.15
CA VAL A 236 22.47 -3.61 8.83
C VAL A 236 23.58 -3.99 7.85
N ASP A 237 23.91 -5.27 7.81
CA ASP A 237 24.69 -5.86 6.72
C ASP A 237 23.78 -6.08 5.50
N GLY A 238 24.38 -6.04 4.31
CA GLY A 238 23.65 -6.17 3.04
C GLY A 238 22.70 -5.00 2.80
N ASN A 239 21.55 -5.31 2.19
CA ASN A 239 20.49 -4.34 1.91
C ASN A 239 19.15 -4.75 2.56
N LEU A 240 18.08 -4.02 2.29
CA LEU A 240 16.74 -4.30 2.83
C LEU A 240 15.66 -4.22 1.74
N ASP A 241 14.81 -5.23 1.64
CA ASP A 241 13.72 -5.32 0.66
C ASP A 241 12.35 -5.05 1.33
N ASN A 242 11.55 -6.07 1.63
CA ASN A 242 10.29 -5.96 2.37
C ASN A 242 10.50 -6.15 3.89
N THR A 243 9.51 -5.76 4.68
CA THR A 243 9.51 -5.94 6.14
C THR A 243 8.12 -6.24 6.67
N ASP A 244 7.99 -6.90 7.83
CA ASP A 244 6.75 -7.06 8.59
C ASP A 244 7.04 -7.22 10.09
N ALA A 245 6.00 -7.15 10.93
CA ALA A 245 6.10 -7.18 12.39
C ALA A 245 5.30 -8.33 13.02
N ASP A 246 5.75 -8.80 14.18
CA ASP A 246 5.06 -9.83 14.93
C ASP A 246 3.77 -9.33 15.62
N TYR A 247 3.08 -10.26 16.31
CA TYR A 247 1.91 -9.99 17.13
C TYR A 247 2.24 -9.80 18.63
N THR A 248 3.45 -9.35 18.95
CA THR A 248 3.87 -9.08 20.35
C THR A 248 4.42 -7.68 20.55
N GLY A 249 4.87 -7.03 19.47
CA GLY A 249 5.58 -5.77 19.49
C GLY A 249 7.09 -5.91 19.69
N ARG A 250 7.59 -7.13 19.93
CA ARG A 250 9.01 -7.36 20.19
C ARG A 250 9.83 -7.49 18.92
N PHE A 251 9.36 -8.26 17.94
CA PHE A 251 10.15 -8.58 16.75
C PHE A 251 9.59 -7.95 15.48
N ALA A 252 10.49 -7.44 14.66
CA ALA A 252 10.24 -7.17 13.25
C ALA A 252 11.26 -7.93 12.40
N ALA A 253 10.95 -8.15 11.13
CA ALA A 253 11.81 -8.87 10.21
C ALA A 253 11.86 -8.17 8.85
N ALA A 254 12.98 -8.25 8.16
CA ALA A 254 13.15 -7.75 6.81
C ALA A 254 13.98 -8.70 5.95
N THR A 255 13.61 -8.84 4.68
CA THR A 255 14.38 -9.58 3.68
C THR A 255 15.54 -8.74 3.15
N CYS A 256 16.61 -9.41 2.74
CA CYS A 256 17.77 -8.82 2.09
C CYS A 256 18.02 -9.62 0.81
N TYR A 257 18.23 -8.93 -0.32
CA TYR A 257 18.55 -9.59 -1.58
C TYR A 257 19.99 -9.34 -2.06
N ASN A 258 20.70 -8.41 -1.43
CA ASN A 258 22.05 -8.02 -1.79
C ASN A 258 22.95 -8.13 -0.56
N SER A 259 23.03 -9.34 -0.01
CA SER A 259 23.97 -9.67 1.08
C SER A 259 25.42 -9.41 0.66
N GLU A 260 25.69 -9.43 -0.64
CA GLU A 260 26.97 -9.23 -1.28
C GLU A 260 27.44 -7.78 -1.29
N LYS A 261 26.53 -6.81 -1.10
CA LYS A 261 26.78 -5.38 -1.31
C LYS A 261 27.39 -5.10 -2.70
N ALA A 262 26.91 -5.82 -3.70
CA ALA A 262 27.29 -5.61 -5.10
C ALA A 262 26.51 -4.45 -5.72
N TYR A 263 27.02 -3.91 -6.84
CA TYR A 263 26.38 -2.83 -7.60
C TYR A 263 25.83 -3.29 -8.96
N ASP A 264 26.11 -4.54 -9.37
CA ASP A 264 25.66 -5.12 -10.63
C ASP A 264 24.82 -6.40 -10.40
N LEU A 265 23.97 -6.73 -11.38
CA LEU A 265 23.02 -7.84 -11.28
C LEU A 265 23.69 -9.18 -10.97
N GLY A 266 24.81 -9.49 -11.64
CA GLY A 266 25.51 -10.76 -11.45
C GLY A 266 26.09 -10.87 -10.05
N GLY A 267 26.69 -9.77 -9.55
CA GLY A 267 27.21 -9.69 -8.20
C GLY A 267 26.13 -9.82 -7.11
N MET A 268 24.96 -9.21 -7.31
CA MET A 268 23.83 -9.29 -6.37
C MET A 268 23.21 -10.68 -6.29
N MET A 269 23.49 -11.58 -7.23
CA MET A 269 22.91 -12.93 -7.30
C MET A 269 23.93 -14.04 -6.96
N ARG A 270 25.08 -13.67 -6.41
CA ARG A 270 26.21 -14.60 -6.27
C ARG A 270 25.98 -15.62 -5.14
N ASN A 271 25.48 -15.18 -4.00
CA ASN A 271 25.29 -16.02 -2.83
C ASN A 271 24.02 -16.88 -3.02
N GLU A 272 24.10 -18.17 -2.71
CA GLU A 272 22.93 -19.06 -2.79
C GLU A 272 21.88 -18.79 -1.71
N ARG A 273 22.29 -18.09 -0.65
CA ARG A 273 21.42 -17.61 0.42
C ARG A 273 21.85 -16.22 0.81
N ASP A 274 20.86 -15.34 0.83
CA ASP A 274 20.93 -14.09 1.59
C ASP A 274 20.35 -14.37 2.98
N TRP A 275 19.54 -13.47 3.50
CA TRP A 275 18.91 -13.63 4.80
C TRP A 275 17.59 -12.89 4.93
N VAL A 276 16.88 -13.29 5.98
CA VAL A 276 15.98 -12.39 6.70
C VAL A 276 16.75 -11.88 7.92
N VAL A 277 16.86 -10.56 8.06
CA VAL A 277 17.33 -9.94 9.29
C VAL A 277 16.13 -9.73 10.23
N VAL A 278 16.24 -10.22 11.45
CA VAL A 278 15.24 -10.05 12.52
C VAL A 278 15.77 -9.01 13.51
N PHE A 279 14.90 -8.10 13.95
CA PHE A 279 15.20 -7.02 14.88
C PHE A 279 14.50 -7.26 16.23
N ASP A 280 15.23 -7.20 17.34
CA ASP A 280 14.64 -7.12 18.69
C ASP A 280 14.40 -5.64 19.04
N ILE A 281 13.17 -5.18 18.83
CA ILE A 281 12.75 -3.80 19.02
C ILE A 281 12.87 -3.38 20.49
N HIS A 282 12.59 -4.29 21.43
CA HIS A 282 12.74 -4.00 22.86
C HIS A 282 14.21 -3.76 23.25
N ALA A 283 15.14 -4.52 22.68
CA ALA A 283 16.58 -4.30 22.89
C ALA A 283 17.02 -2.94 22.32
N ALA A 284 16.56 -2.61 21.11
CA ALA A 284 16.84 -1.32 20.47
C ALA A 284 16.31 -0.13 21.29
N GLU A 285 15.05 -0.17 21.72
CA GLU A 285 14.46 0.87 22.58
C GLU A 285 15.23 1.06 23.89
N LYS A 286 15.66 -0.05 24.51
CA LYS A 286 16.45 -0.02 25.74
C LYS A 286 17.81 0.64 25.53
N ALA A 287 18.48 0.36 24.41
CA ALA A 287 19.75 1.00 24.07
C ALA A 287 19.59 2.50 23.80
N VAL A 288 18.56 2.89 23.04
CA VAL A 288 18.24 4.32 22.79
C VAL A 288 17.97 5.05 24.10
N LYS A 289 17.12 4.49 24.97
CA LYS A 289 16.83 5.06 26.29
C LYS A 289 18.06 5.18 27.20
N ALA A 290 19.03 4.26 27.04
CA ALA A 290 20.29 4.28 27.77
C ALA A 290 21.35 5.20 27.15
N GLY A 291 21.05 5.91 26.05
CA GLY A 291 22.02 6.78 25.36
C GLY A 291 23.09 6.01 24.58
N LYS A 292 22.87 4.73 24.26
CA LYS A 292 23.82 3.86 23.56
C LYS A 292 23.58 3.88 22.04
N PHE A 293 23.84 5.02 21.43
CA PHE A 293 23.68 5.21 19.99
C PHE A 293 24.69 6.22 19.46
N ILE A 294 24.84 6.28 18.14
CA ILE A 294 25.54 7.36 17.45
C ILE A 294 24.53 8.26 16.73
N THR A 295 24.99 9.40 16.24
CA THR A 295 24.25 10.26 15.30
C THR A 295 25.07 10.41 14.02
N LEU A 296 24.41 10.55 12.88
CA LEU A 296 25.05 10.70 11.58
C LEU A 296 24.75 12.09 10.98
N GLY A 297 25.80 12.81 10.61
CA GLY A 297 25.71 14.17 10.09
C GLY A 297 25.06 15.13 11.08
N ASP A 298 24.18 15.99 10.58
CA ASP A 298 23.46 16.97 11.41
C ASP A 298 22.21 16.38 12.10
N SER A 299 21.75 15.20 11.64
CA SER A 299 20.59 14.52 12.20
C SER A 299 20.79 14.13 13.65
N LYS A 300 19.77 14.35 14.48
CA LYS A 300 19.75 13.94 15.90
C LYS A 300 19.12 12.57 16.12
N VAL A 301 18.74 11.89 15.03
CA VAL A 301 18.14 10.55 15.09
C VAL A 301 19.15 9.56 15.68
N PRO A 302 18.77 8.81 16.73
CA PRO A 302 19.59 7.73 17.27
C PRO A 302 19.85 6.64 16.22
N VAL A 303 21.11 6.26 16.03
CA VAL A 303 21.53 5.18 15.14
C VAL A 303 22.23 4.08 15.93
N LEU A 304 21.72 2.85 15.79
CA LEU A 304 22.24 1.63 16.40
C LEU A 304 23.00 0.80 15.37
N ASP A 305 24.02 0.06 15.81
CA ASP A 305 24.78 -0.84 14.93
C ASP A 305 24.26 -2.28 15.04
N GLY A 306 23.45 -2.70 14.07
CA GLY A 306 22.88 -4.04 13.94
C GLY A 306 23.68 -4.98 13.05
N ARG A 307 24.93 -4.64 12.70
CA ARG A 307 25.80 -5.51 11.89
C ARG A 307 26.44 -6.61 12.72
N LYS A 308 26.85 -7.69 12.06
CA LYS A 308 27.77 -8.66 12.64
C LYS A 308 29.18 -8.06 12.72
N LYS A 309 29.89 -8.37 13.80
CA LYS A 309 31.32 -8.01 13.96
C LYS A 309 32.13 -9.30 14.00
N GLY A 310 32.64 -9.73 12.84
CA GLY A 310 33.14 -11.09 12.66
C GLY A 310 32.00 -12.09 12.85
N ASP A 311 32.20 -13.10 13.70
CA ASP A 311 31.18 -14.10 14.02
C ASP A 311 30.20 -13.67 15.13
N GLN A 312 30.39 -12.47 15.70
CA GLN A 312 29.55 -11.98 16.79
C GLN A 312 28.34 -11.21 16.26
N ASP A 313 27.14 -11.69 16.58
CA ASP A 313 25.89 -10.96 16.34
C ASP A 313 25.77 -9.74 17.26
N SER A 314 25.13 -8.68 16.75
CA SER A 314 24.71 -7.52 17.56
C SER A 314 23.63 -7.91 18.58
N GLU A 315 23.44 -7.10 19.62
CA GLU A 315 22.32 -7.30 20.56
C GLU A 315 20.95 -7.04 19.91
N PHE A 316 20.91 -6.29 18.79
CA PHE A 316 19.68 -5.85 18.13
C PHE A 316 19.18 -6.78 17.04
N THR A 317 20.05 -7.61 16.45
CA THR A 317 19.75 -8.29 15.18
C THR A 317 20.20 -9.74 15.14
N ARG A 318 19.48 -10.56 14.37
CA ARG A 318 19.90 -11.91 13.96
C ARG A 318 19.66 -12.08 12.47
N TYR A 319 20.60 -12.72 11.78
CA TYR A 319 20.56 -12.94 10.34
C TYR A 319 20.27 -14.42 10.06
N ILE A 320 19.06 -14.72 9.59
CA ILE A 320 18.59 -16.09 9.31
C ILE A 320 18.78 -16.36 7.81
N PRO A 321 19.66 -17.30 7.41
CA PRO A 321 19.92 -17.56 5.99
C PRO A 321 18.70 -18.05 5.22
N VAL A 322 18.38 -17.41 4.10
CA VAL A 322 17.20 -17.69 3.25
C VAL A 322 17.58 -17.63 1.76
N PRO A 323 17.22 -18.65 0.96
CA PRO A 323 17.42 -18.65 -0.49
C PRO A 323 16.25 -17.96 -1.22
N LYS A 324 16.44 -17.31 -2.36
CA LYS A 324 17.67 -16.68 -2.87
C LYS A 324 17.26 -15.33 -3.44
N ASN A 325 17.92 -14.26 -2.98
CA ASN A 325 17.47 -12.90 -3.20
C ASN A 325 16.01 -12.69 -2.74
N PRO A 326 15.64 -13.14 -1.52
CA PRO A 326 14.25 -13.18 -1.08
C PRO A 326 13.59 -11.79 -1.14
N HIS A 327 12.30 -11.76 -1.46
CA HIS A 327 11.53 -10.55 -1.69
C HIS A 327 10.51 -10.29 -0.57
N GLY A 328 9.27 -10.76 -0.69
CA GLY A 328 8.24 -10.52 0.32
C GLY A 328 8.60 -11.13 1.68
N CYS A 329 8.22 -10.43 2.75
CA CYS A 329 8.33 -10.87 4.14
C CYS A 329 6.96 -10.68 4.79
N ASN A 330 6.28 -11.77 5.15
CA ASN A 330 4.87 -11.75 5.53
C ASN A 330 4.62 -12.50 6.83
N THR A 331 3.91 -11.88 7.77
CA THR A 331 3.57 -12.49 9.07
C THR A 331 2.23 -13.20 8.99
N SER A 332 2.19 -14.50 9.32
CA SER A 332 0.95 -15.26 9.36
C SER A 332 -0.06 -14.62 10.33
N SER A 333 -1.35 -14.64 10.00
CA SER A 333 -2.40 -13.99 10.80
C SER A 333 -2.57 -14.58 12.20
N ASP A 334 -2.06 -15.80 12.42
CA ASP A 334 -2.00 -16.45 13.75
C ASP A 334 -0.73 -16.12 14.55
N GLY A 335 0.13 -15.26 14.01
CA GLY A 335 1.35 -14.76 14.66
C GLY A 335 2.46 -15.79 14.84
N LYS A 336 2.37 -16.97 14.20
CA LYS A 336 3.36 -18.03 14.38
C LYS A 336 4.59 -17.88 13.50
N TYR A 337 4.44 -17.34 12.29
CA TYR A 337 5.50 -17.37 11.29
C TYR A 337 5.75 -16.02 10.65
N PHE A 338 7.03 -15.69 10.46
CA PHE A 338 7.44 -14.84 9.34
C PHE A 338 7.72 -15.73 8.13
N ILE A 339 7.19 -15.38 6.96
CA ILE A 339 7.35 -16.15 5.72
C ILE A 339 8.07 -15.27 4.70
N ALA A 340 9.27 -15.70 4.32
CA ALA A 340 10.09 -15.03 3.31
C ALA A 340 9.96 -15.72 1.96
N ASN A 341 9.77 -14.94 0.90
CA ASN A 341 9.49 -15.46 -0.43
C ASN A 341 10.76 -15.53 -1.25
N GLY A 342 11.11 -16.73 -1.74
CA GLY A 342 12.47 -17.04 -2.19
C GLY A 342 12.88 -16.47 -3.54
N LYS A 343 12.00 -15.76 -4.27
CA LYS A 343 12.24 -15.13 -5.58
C LYS A 343 12.97 -16.04 -6.57
N LEU A 344 14.30 -16.02 -6.57
CA LEU A 344 15.12 -16.84 -7.47
C LEU A 344 15.13 -18.31 -7.05
N SER A 345 14.96 -18.58 -5.76
CA SER A 345 14.66 -19.92 -5.25
C SER A 345 13.17 -20.20 -5.44
N PRO A 346 12.77 -21.41 -5.91
CA PRO A 346 11.36 -21.78 -6.09
C PRO A 346 10.65 -22.14 -4.76
N THR A 347 11.10 -21.56 -3.65
CA THR A 347 10.66 -21.88 -2.28
C THR A 347 10.16 -20.65 -1.53
N VAL A 348 9.52 -20.89 -0.39
CA VAL A 348 9.38 -19.91 0.68
C VAL A 348 10.03 -20.46 1.94
N SER A 349 10.52 -19.61 2.83
CA SER A 349 11.12 -20.02 4.10
C SER A 349 10.26 -19.52 5.28
N MET A 350 9.80 -20.45 6.12
CA MET A 350 8.94 -20.15 7.28
C MET A 350 9.78 -20.09 8.56
N ILE A 351 9.91 -18.91 9.18
CA ILE A 351 10.60 -18.68 10.45
C ILE A 351 9.59 -18.75 11.59
N GLU A 352 9.79 -19.63 12.57
CA GLU A 352 8.94 -19.76 13.75
C GLU A 352 9.25 -18.65 14.78
N ILE A 353 8.32 -17.71 14.93
CA ILE A 353 8.48 -16.51 15.77
C ILE A 353 8.74 -16.90 17.24
N ALA A 354 8.10 -17.97 17.72
CA ALA A 354 8.26 -18.46 19.10
C ALA A 354 9.71 -18.90 19.43
N LYS A 355 10.55 -19.20 18.43
CA LYS A 355 11.97 -19.56 18.62
C LYS A 355 12.91 -18.35 18.66
N LEU A 356 12.45 -17.17 18.25
CA LEU A 356 13.29 -15.97 18.21
C LEU A 356 13.83 -15.58 19.59
N PRO A 357 13.07 -15.63 20.71
CA PRO A 357 13.63 -15.37 22.04
C PRO A 357 14.84 -16.24 22.37
N ASP A 358 14.81 -17.53 22.01
CA ASP A 358 15.91 -18.47 22.25
C ASP A 358 17.09 -18.24 21.30
N LEU A 359 16.85 -17.84 20.05
CA LEU A 359 17.90 -17.40 19.12
C LEU A 359 18.63 -16.15 19.65
N PHE A 360 17.89 -15.13 20.09
CA PHE A 360 18.48 -13.91 20.65
C PHE A 360 19.21 -14.18 21.98
N ALA A 361 18.73 -15.13 22.78
CA ALA A 361 19.40 -15.56 24.01
C ALA A 361 20.62 -16.50 23.78
N GLY A 362 20.95 -16.82 22.52
CA GLY A 362 22.08 -17.70 22.19
C GLY A 362 21.87 -19.17 22.55
N LYS A 363 20.61 -19.59 22.77
CA LYS A 363 20.28 -21.00 23.04
C LYS A 363 20.17 -21.84 21.77
N LEU A 364 19.91 -21.20 20.63
CA LEU A 364 20.03 -21.80 19.30
C LEU A 364 21.37 -21.36 18.69
N LYS A 365 22.17 -22.33 18.25
CA LYS A 365 23.52 -22.07 17.71
C LYS A 365 23.48 -21.71 16.23
N ASP A 366 22.58 -22.34 15.48
CA ASP A 366 22.37 -22.03 14.07
C ASP A 366 21.08 -21.20 13.93
N PRO A 367 21.12 -19.99 13.36
CA PRO A 367 19.91 -19.22 13.05
C PRO A 367 18.89 -20.00 12.22
N ARG A 368 19.33 -20.98 11.40
CA ARG A 368 18.44 -21.87 10.63
C ARG A 368 17.59 -22.78 11.51
N ASP A 369 17.93 -23.01 12.78
CA ASP A 369 17.12 -23.79 13.71
C ASP A 369 15.73 -23.16 13.97
N THR A 370 15.57 -21.88 13.60
CA THR A 370 14.28 -21.17 13.61
C THR A 370 13.39 -21.47 12.39
N ILE A 371 13.93 -22.05 11.32
CA ILE A 371 13.16 -22.40 10.13
C ILE A 371 12.28 -23.62 10.42
N ALA A 372 10.96 -23.42 10.36
CA ALA A 372 9.96 -24.47 10.56
C ALA A 372 9.69 -25.27 9.29
N ALA A 373 9.77 -24.63 8.12
CA ALA A 373 9.62 -25.26 6.82
C ALA A 373 10.26 -24.43 5.70
N GLU A 374 10.58 -25.10 4.59
CA GLU A 374 11.05 -24.47 3.36
C GLU A 374 10.40 -25.14 2.14
N PRO A 375 9.06 -25.02 1.96
CA PRO A 375 8.34 -25.73 0.90
C PRO A 375 8.70 -25.19 -0.48
N GLU A 376 8.88 -26.10 -1.44
CA GLU A 376 8.95 -25.77 -2.86
C GLU A 376 7.54 -25.54 -3.41
N LEU A 377 7.33 -24.42 -4.10
CA LEU A 377 6.02 -23.94 -4.52
C LEU A 377 5.92 -23.76 -6.05
N GLY A 378 6.99 -23.34 -6.71
CA GLY A 378 7.03 -23.04 -8.15
C GLY A 378 7.98 -21.88 -8.46
N LEU A 379 8.03 -21.44 -9.72
CA LEU A 379 9.03 -20.47 -10.18
C LEU A 379 8.64 -19.02 -9.86
N GLY A 380 9.56 -18.31 -9.21
CA GLY A 380 9.41 -16.90 -8.86
C GLY A 380 8.49 -16.58 -7.68
N PRO A 381 8.58 -17.23 -6.49
CA PRO A 381 7.78 -16.84 -5.33
C PRO A 381 8.08 -15.41 -4.88
N LEU A 382 7.13 -14.48 -4.93
CA LEU A 382 7.37 -13.07 -4.58
C LEU A 382 6.69 -12.60 -3.29
N HIS A 383 5.42 -12.96 -3.07
CA HIS A 383 4.66 -12.47 -1.93
C HIS A 383 3.68 -13.50 -1.41
N THR A 384 3.42 -13.52 -0.10
CA THR A 384 2.50 -14.46 0.56
C THR A 384 1.44 -13.73 1.38
N THR A 385 0.18 -14.20 1.32
CA THR A 385 -0.94 -13.73 2.16
C THR A 385 -1.74 -14.90 2.76
N PHE A 386 -2.72 -14.62 3.63
CA PHE A 386 -3.33 -15.60 4.54
C PHE A 386 -4.86 -15.51 4.59
N ASP A 387 -5.54 -16.65 4.72
CA ASP A 387 -7.00 -16.72 4.81
C ASP A 387 -7.57 -16.86 6.24
N GLY A 388 -6.72 -16.89 7.27
CA GLY A 388 -7.15 -17.15 8.65
C GLY A 388 -7.56 -18.60 8.95
N ARG A 389 -7.50 -19.50 7.97
CA ARG A 389 -7.85 -20.94 8.10
C ARG A 389 -6.63 -21.85 8.04
N GLY A 390 -5.44 -21.27 8.14
CA GLY A 390 -4.15 -21.97 8.11
C GLY A 390 -3.56 -22.18 6.71
N ASN A 391 -4.20 -21.64 5.66
CA ASN A 391 -3.61 -21.64 4.33
C ASN A 391 -2.90 -20.32 4.04
N ALA A 392 -1.87 -20.43 3.23
CA ALA A 392 -1.13 -19.34 2.64
C ALA A 392 -1.33 -19.33 1.11
N TYR A 393 -1.24 -18.15 0.53
CA TYR A 393 -1.42 -17.90 -0.91
C TYR A 393 -0.20 -17.15 -1.39
N THR A 394 0.58 -17.76 -2.27
CA THR A 394 1.85 -17.20 -2.74
C THR A 394 1.79 -16.91 -4.22
N THR A 395 2.30 -15.75 -4.64
CA THR A 395 2.47 -15.40 -6.06
C THR A 395 3.69 -16.10 -6.63
N LEU A 396 3.54 -16.67 -7.83
CA LEU A 396 4.62 -17.25 -8.62
C LEU A 396 4.75 -16.40 -9.88
N PHE A 397 5.71 -15.47 -9.89
CA PHE A 397 5.88 -14.47 -10.95
C PHE A 397 6.14 -15.10 -12.32
N ILE A 398 7.04 -16.09 -12.36
CA ILE A 398 7.48 -16.73 -13.61
C ILE A 398 6.41 -17.70 -14.09
N ASP A 399 5.88 -18.54 -13.20
CA ASP A 399 4.79 -19.47 -13.54
C ASP A 399 3.48 -18.73 -13.85
N SER A 400 3.37 -17.44 -13.48
CA SER A 400 2.18 -16.61 -13.60
C SER A 400 0.97 -17.20 -12.85
N GLN A 401 1.19 -17.60 -11.61
CA GLN A 401 0.22 -18.33 -10.80
C GLN A 401 0.08 -17.77 -9.39
N VAL A 402 -1.06 -18.04 -8.78
CA VAL A 402 -1.22 -18.06 -7.32
C VAL A 402 -1.26 -19.50 -6.85
N VAL A 403 -0.45 -19.86 -5.86
CA VAL A 403 -0.47 -21.18 -5.24
C VAL A 403 -1.06 -21.09 -3.84
N LYS A 404 -2.15 -21.84 -3.59
CA LYS A 404 -2.72 -22.08 -2.26
C LYS A 404 -2.03 -23.29 -1.64
N TRP A 405 -1.51 -23.14 -0.43
CA TRP A 405 -0.83 -24.20 0.30
C TRP A 405 -1.11 -24.12 1.80
N ASN A 406 -1.01 -25.25 2.51
CA ASN A 406 -1.26 -25.31 3.95
C ASN A 406 0.04 -25.25 4.75
N MET A 407 0.10 -24.32 5.71
CA MET A 407 1.32 -24.05 6.48
C MET A 407 1.71 -25.21 7.40
N ALA A 408 0.74 -25.85 8.07
CA ALA A 408 1.02 -26.95 9.00
C ALA A 408 1.48 -28.21 8.25
N ASP A 409 0.87 -28.50 7.10
CA ASP A 409 1.31 -29.59 6.23
C ASP A 409 2.72 -29.35 5.69
N ALA A 410 3.09 -28.11 5.37
CA ALA A 410 4.46 -27.77 4.95
C ALA A 410 5.48 -28.04 6.06
N VAL A 411 5.16 -27.70 7.31
CA VAL A 411 6.00 -28.01 8.48
C VAL A 411 6.14 -29.52 8.69
N ARG A 412 5.07 -30.29 8.52
CA ARG A 412 5.09 -31.75 8.60
C ARG A 412 5.94 -32.37 7.48
N ALA A 413 5.78 -31.87 6.25
CA ALA A 413 6.57 -32.29 5.10
C ALA A 413 8.06 -32.02 5.30
N TYR A 414 8.41 -30.86 5.86
CA TYR A 414 9.79 -30.51 6.17
C TYR A 414 10.44 -31.46 7.20
N LYS A 415 9.63 -32.03 8.11
CA LYS A 415 10.06 -33.06 9.07
C LYS A 415 10.09 -34.47 8.48
N GLY A 416 9.85 -34.63 7.18
CA GLY A 416 9.94 -35.89 6.45
C GLY A 416 8.62 -36.64 6.27
N GLU A 417 7.48 -36.09 6.73
CA GLU A 417 6.18 -36.71 6.50
C GLU A 417 5.76 -36.58 5.02
N LYS A 418 5.26 -37.66 4.42
CA LYS A 418 4.74 -37.62 3.05
C LYS A 418 3.32 -37.05 3.03
N VAL A 419 3.20 -35.73 3.13
CA VAL A 419 1.93 -35.00 3.06
C VAL A 419 2.00 -33.92 1.97
N ASN A 420 0.93 -33.81 1.17
CA ASN A 420 0.85 -32.77 0.14
C ASN A 420 0.34 -31.45 0.73
N TYR A 421 1.23 -30.48 0.86
CA TYR A 421 0.90 -29.14 1.35
C TYR A 421 0.29 -28.24 0.28
N ILE A 422 0.51 -28.48 -1.02
CA ILE A 422 -0.10 -27.70 -2.12
C ILE A 422 -1.56 -28.13 -2.30
N LYS A 423 -2.48 -27.15 -2.31
CA LYS A 423 -3.92 -27.38 -2.44
C LYS A 423 -4.45 -27.03 -3.81
N GLN A 424 -3.95 -25.93 -4.40
CA GLN A 424 -4.37 -25.47 -5.73
C GLN A 424 -3.30 -24.53 -6.31
N LYS A 425 -3.15 -24.55 -7.64
CA LYS A 425 -2.50 -23.48 -8.40
C LYS A 425 -3.54 -22.87 -9.33
N LEU A 426 -3.65 -21.55 -9.34
CA LEU A 426 -4.57 -20.79 -10.18
C LEU A 426 -3.75 -19.90 -11.11
N ASP A 427 -4.00 -19.98 -12.41
CA ASP A 427 -3.38 -19.10 -13.39
C ASP A 427 -3.90 -17.68 -13.22
N VAL A 428 -2.99 -16.71 -13.20
CA VAL A 428 -3.26 -15.26 -13.15
C VAL A 428 -2.55 -14.58 -14.32
N HIS A 429 -2.98 -13.36 -14.65
CA HIS A 429 -2.82 -12.81 -16.00
C HIS A 429 -2.27 -11.37 -15.99
N TYR A 430 -0.96 -11.17 -16.05
CA TYR A 430 0.12 -12.13 -15.92
C TYR A 430 1.25 -11.55 -15.06
N GLN A 431 2.16 -12.42 -14.59
CA GLN A 431 3.31 -12.04 -13.78
C GLN A 431 2.89 -11.32 -12.48
N PRO A 432 2.28 -12.04 -11.51
CA PRO A 432 1.82 -11.46 -10.25
C PRO A 432 2.99 -11.00 -9.39
N GLY A 433 2.93 -9.76 -8.91
CA GLY A 433 3.84 -9.20 -7.91
C GLY A 433 3.37 -9.54 -6.50
N HIS A 434 2.79 -8.56 -5.80
CA HIS A 434 2.15 -8.77 -4.51
C HIS A 434 0.77 -9.42 -4.64
N ILE A 435 0.28 -9.89 -3.50
CA ILE A 435 -1.04 -10.46 -3.33
C ILE A 435 -1.56 -10.14 -1.93
N HIS A 436 -2.85 -9.82 -1.80
CA HIS A 436 -3.44 -9.43 -0.53
C HIS A 436 -4.81 -10.06 -0.33
N ALA A 437 -4.98 -10.81 0.75
CA ALA A 437 -6.28 -11.31 1.20
C ALA A 437 -6.95 -10.33 2.17
N SER A 438 -8.28 -10.28 2.19
CA SER A 438 -9.04 -9.39 3.07
C SER A 438 -8.65 -9.61 4.53
N LEU A 439 -8.23 -8.51 5.19
CA LEU A 439 -7.79 -8.47 6.59
C LEU A 439 -6.54 -9.31 6.92
N CYS A 440 -5.77 -9.77 5.93
CA CYS A 440 -4.70 -10.75 6.12
C CYS A 440 -3.57 -10.33 7.08
N GLU A 441 -3.35 -9.03 7.26
CA GLU A 441 -2.29 -8.50 8.13
C GLU A 441 -2.71 -8.37 9.59
N THR A 442 -3.94 -8.81 9.91
CA THR A 442 -4.57 -8.73 11.22
C THR A 442 -4.94 -10.11 11.74
N SER A 443 -5.24 -10.17 13.04
CA SER A 443 -5.83 -11.35 13.68
C SER A 443 -7.25 -11.67 13.21
N GLU A 444 -7.86 -10.80 12.40
CA GLU A 444 -9.22 -10.93 11.85
C GLU A 444 -9.24 -11.35 10.37
N ALA A 445 -8.15 -11.91 9.84
CA ALA A 445 -8.12 -12.48 8.48
C ALA A 445 -9.35 -13.36 8.23
N ASP A 446 -10.19 -12.96 7.27
CA ASP A 446 -11.53 -13.56 7.09
C ASP A 446 -11.62 -14.55 5.92
N GLY A 447 -10.59 -14.55 5.07
CA GLY A 447 -10.47 -15.47 3.94
C GLY A 447 -11.61 -15.36 2.95
N LYS A 448 -12.14 -14.16 2.68
CA LYS A 448 -13.18 -13.95 1.66
C LYS A 448 -12.64 -13.57 0.29
N TRP A 449 -11.85 -12.49 0.25
CA TRP A 449 -11.32 -11.92 -0.99
C TRP A 449 -9.81 -12.01 -1.03
N LEU A 450 -9.29 -12.10 -2.25
CA LEU A 450 -7.88 -12.11 -2.57
C LEU A 450 -7.66 -11.25 -3.81
N VAL A 451 -6.70 -10.34 -3.79
CA VAL A 451 -6.29 -9.54 -4.95
C VAL A 451 -4.87 -9.90 -5.33
N ALA A 452 -4.65 -10.32 -6.57
CA ALA A 452 -3.32 -10.53 -7.15
C ALA A 452 -2.97 -9.39 -8.12
N LEU A 453 -1.87 -8.69 -7.87
CA LEU A 453 -1.47 -7.48 -8.60
C LEU A 453 -0.50 -7.86 -9.74
N CYS A 454 -1.06 -8.12 -10.94
CA CYS A 454 -0.32 -8.64 -12.09
C CYS A 454 0.31 -7.52 -12.93
N LYS A 455 1.60 -7.66 -13.26
CA LYS A 455 2.41 -6.59 -13.87
C LYS A 455 2.27 -6.48 -15.38
N PHE A 456 1.84 -7.53 -16.06
CA PHE A 456 1.64 -7.49 -17.51
C PHE A 456 0.22 -7.90 -17.87
N SER A 457 -0.64 -6.93 -18.21
CA SER A 457 -2.02 -7.22 -18.60
C SER A 457 -2.18 -7.79 -20.01
N LYS A 458 -1.19 -7.67 -20.89
CA LYS A 458 -1.18 -8.25 -22.25
C LYS A 458 -2.52 -8.06 -23.00
N ASP A 459 -3.25 -9.15 -23.21
CA ASP A 459 -4.48 -9.26 -24.00
C ASP A 459 -5.77 -9.19 -23.15
N ARG A 460 -5.67 -8.91 -21.85
CA ARG A 460 -6.81 -8.91 -20.92
C ARG A 460 -7.75 -7.73 -21.11
N PHE A 461 -7.29 -6.64 -21.73
CA PHE A 461 -8.05 -5.42 -21.96
C PHE A 461 -7.98 -4.96 -23.42
N LEU A 462 -8.83 -4.00 -23.79
CA LEU A 462 -8.71 -3.30 -25.06
C LEU A 462 -7.34 -2.60 -25.16
N GLN A 463 -6.75 -2.63 -26.34
CA GLN A 463 -5.44 -2.03 -26.59
C GLN A 463 -5.50 -0.50 -26.49
N VAL A 464 -4.62 0.09 -25.67
CA VAL A 464 -4.55 1.54 -25.41
C VAL A 464 -3.20 2.17 -25.80
N GLY A 465 -2.43 1.48 -26.63
CA GLY A 465 -1.11 1.92 -27.10
C GLY A 465 0.04 1.11 -26.49
N PRO A 466 1.29 1.60 -26.57
CA PRO A 466 2.45 0.88 -26.07
C PRO A 466 2.47 0.70 -24.54
N LEU A 467 2.01 1.69 -23.78
CA LEU A 467 1.85 1.57 -22.33
C LEU A 467 0.54 0.83 -22.04
N HIS A 468 0.64 -0.23 -21.24
CA HIS A 468 -0.50 -1.05 -20.84
C HIS A 468 -0.86 -0.75 -19.38
N PRO A 469 -2.12 -0.94 -18.96
CA PRO A 469 -2.44 -0.99 -17.53
C PRO A 469 -1.88 -2.27 -16.91
N GLU A 470 -1.76 -2.29 -15.60
CA GLU A 470 -1.62 -3.53 -14.83
C GLU A 470 -2.98 -4.24 -14.73
N ASN A 471 -3.00 -5.45 -14.17
CA ASN A 471 -4.23 -6.23 -13.98
C ASN A 471 -4.35 -6.68 -12.52
N ASP A 472 -5.15 -5.96 -11.75
CA ASP A 472 -5.47 -6.30 -10.37
C ASP A 472 -6.66 -7.26 -10.35
N GLN A 473 -6.35 -8.54 -10.17
CA GLN A 473 -7.32 -9.62 -10.30
C GLN A 473 -7.95 -9.98 -8.96
N LEU A 474 -9.28 -9.82 -8.85
CA LEU A 474 -10.05 -10.25 -7.68
C LEU A 474 -10.39 -11.73 -7.77
N ILE A 475 -10.10 -12.44 -6.70
CA ILE A 475 -10.28 -13.88 -6.55
C ILE A 475 -11.13 -14.14 -5.29
N ASP A 476 -12.23 -14.87 -5.46
CA ASP A 476 -13.03 -15.41 -4.35
C ASP A 476 -12.26 -16.59 -3.71
N ILE A 477 -11.97 -16.46 -2.42
CA ILE A 477 -11.31 -17.49 -1.60
C ILE A 477 -12.16 -17.92 -0.40
N SER A 478 -13.46 -17.61 -0.40
CA SER A 478 -14.39 -17.98 0.67
C SER A 478 -14.62 -19.48 0.80
N GLY A 479 -14.43 -20.22 -0.29
CA GLY A 479 -14.51 -21.68 -0.33
C GLY A 479 -13.16 -22.38 -0.43
N GLU A 480 -13.20 -23.69 -0.73
CA GLU A 480 -12.00 -24.51 -0.88
C GLU A 480 -11.21 -24.21 -2.15
N GLU A 481 -11.89 -23.84 -3.23
CA GLU A 481 -11.33 -23.54 -4.54
C GLU A 481 -11.29 -22.03 -4.78
N MET A 482 -10.10 -21.50 -5.11
CA MET A 482 -9.90 -20.12 -5.57
C MET A 482 -10.60 -19.91 -6.91
N LYS A 483 -11.37 -18.83 -7.03
CA LYS A 483 -12.10 -18.49 -8.26
C LYS A 483 -11.82 -17.05 -8.68
N LEU A 484 -11.16 -16.88 -9.82
CA LEU A 484 -11.01 -15.57 -10.45
C LEU A 484 -12.39 -15.02 -10.87
N VAL A 485 -12.74 -13.82 -10.43
CA VAL A 485 -14.07 -13.21 -10.66
C VAL A 485 -14.03 -11.86 -11.36
N HIS A 486 -12.90 -11.13 -11.32
CA HIS A 486 -12.77 -9.81 -11.93
C HIS A 486 -11.33 -9.52 -12.36
N ASP A 487 -11.16 -8.91 -13.53
CA ASP A 487 -9.90 -8.33 -14.02
C ASP A 487 -10.04 -6.80 -13.97
N GLY A 488 -9.28 -6.13 -13.11
CA GLY A 488 -9.34 -4.69 -12.89
C GLY A 488 -8.13 -3.97 -13.51
N PRO A 489 -8.29 -3.16 -14.58
CA PRO A 489 -7.19 -2.40 -15.14
C PRO A 489 -6.82 -1.25 -14.22
N THR A 490 -5.55 -1.16 -13.84
CA THR A 490 -5.04 -0.07 -12.99
C THR A 490 -3.88 0.65 -13.67
N TYR A 491 -3.67 1.90 -13.29
CA TYR A 491 -2.61 2.73 -13.87
C TYR A 491 -1.36 2.79 -12.97
N ALA A 492 -0.19 2.75 -13.61
CA ALA A 492 1.11 3.09 -13.02
C ALA A 492 1.60 2.15 -11.92
N GLU A 493 1.38 0.85 -12.09
CA GLU A 493 1.90 -0.23 -11.25
C GLU A 493 1.63 -0.08 -9.75
N PRO A 494 0.36 -0.19 -9.29
CA PRO A 494 0.12 -0.47 -7.88
C PRO A 494 0.98 -1.66 -7.41
N HIS A 495 1.86 -1.42 -6.45
CA HIS A 495 2.77 -2.46 -5.98
C HIS A 495 2.08 -3.37 -4.97
N ASP A 496 1.37 -2.79 -4.02
CA ASP A 496 0.61 -3.47 -2.97
C ASP A 496 -0.72 -2.75 -2.69
N CYS A 497 -1.60 -3.42 -1.96
CA CYS A 497 -2.87 -2.87 -1.50
C CYS A 497 -3.21 -3.41 -0.11
N ILE A 498 -4.21 -2.81 0.54
CA ILE A 498 -4.72 -3.28 1.82
C ILE A 498 -6.24 -3.14 1.88
N MET A 499 -6.92 -4.14 2.42
CA MET A 499 -8.39 -4.16 2.53
C MET A 499 -8.84 -4.13 3.99
N ALA A 500 -9.71 -3.18 4.32
CA ALA A 500 -10.40 -3.09 5.61
C ALA A 500 -11.91 -3.25 5.43
N ARG A 501 -12.60 -3.82 6.41
CA ARG A 501 -14.07 -3.84 6.38
C ARG A 501 -14.59 -2.42 6.38
N ARG A 502 -15.73 -2.20 5.74
CA ARG A 502 -16.40 -0.90 5.76
C ARG A 502 -16.64 -0.36 7.18
N ASP A 503 -16.92 -1.23 8.15
CA ASP A 503 -17.16 -0.84 9.55
C ASP A 503 -15.90 -0.45 10.34
N GLN A 504 -14.71 -0.72 9.79
CA GLN A 504 -13.43 -0.34 10.41
C GLN A 504 -12.97 1.07 9.99
N VAL A 505 -13.64 1.72 9.04
CA VAL A 505 -13.27 3.05 8.54
C VAL A 505 -14.44 4.00 8.72
N LYS A 506 -14.21 5.11 9.42
CA LYS A 506 -15.23 6.14 9.67
C LYS A 506 -14.71 7.51 9.24
N THR A 507 -15.29 8.04 8.17
CA THR A 507 -14.96 9.35 7.62
C THR A 507 -15.83 10.46 8.21
N LYS A 508 -15.31 11.68 8.18
CA LYS A 508 -16.09 12.91 8.39
C LYS A 508 -16.77 13.30 7.08
N LYS A 509 -17.97 13.87 7.20
CA LYS A 509 -18.75 14.40 6.06
C LYS A 509 -18.37 15.85 5.73
N ILE A 510 -17.98 16.61 6.75
CA ILE A 510 -17.68 18.05 6.70
C ILE A 510 -16.45 18.30 7.57
N TRP A 511 -15.61 19.26 7.18
CA TRP A 511 -14.44 19.65 7.96
C TRP A 511 -14.82 20.33 9.27
N GLU A 512 -13.95 20.24 10.27
CA GLU A 512 -14.06 21.05 11.48
C GLU A 512 -13.17 22.30 11.33
N ARG A 513 -13.68 23.47 11.73
CA ARG A 513 -12.98 24.76 11.62
C ARG A 513 -11.63 24.83 12.34
N ASN A 514 -11.40 23.92 13.30
CA ASN A 514 -10.17 23.81 14.06
C ASN A 514 -9.27 22.65 13.59
N ASP A 515 -9.52 22.07 12.41
CA ASP A 515 -8.70 20.94 11.92
C ASP A 515 -7.22 21.35 11.80
N PRO A 516 -6.28 20.54 12.33
CA PRO A 516 -4.85 20.82 12.24
C PRO A 516 -4.32 21.03 10.82
N PHE A 517 -4.99 20.45 9.80
CA PHE A 517 -4.57 20.50 8.40
C PHE A 517 -4.36 21.94 7.88
N PHE A 518 -5.24 22.88 8.28
CA PHE A 518 -5.19 24.29 7.86
C PHE A 518 -4.98 25.26 9.02
N ALA A 519 -4.58 24.77 10.20
CA ALA A 519 -4.36 25.61 11.39
C ALA A 519 -3.28 26.69 11.19
N GLY A 520 -2.26 26.43 10.35
CA GLY A 520 -1.25 27.42 9.98
C GLY A 520 -1.85 28.64 9.28
N THR A 521 -2.78 28.41 8.35
CA THR A 521 -3.50 29.45 7.61
C THR A 521 -4.46 30.23 8.51
N VAL A 522 -5.13 29.54 9.44
CA VAL A 522 -5.94 30.19 10.49
C VAL A 522 -5.09 31.11 11.37
N ALA A 523 -3.88 30.69 11.74
CA ALA A 523 -2.96 31.51 12.53
C ALA A 523 -2.45 32.73 11.75
N MET A 524 -2.20 32.60 10.44
CA MET A 524 -1.88 33.73 9.56
C MET A 524 -3.02 34.75 9.52
N ALA A 525 -4.25 34.28 9.29
CA ALA A 525 -5.44 35.14 9.26
C ALA A 525 -5.64 35.90 10.59
N LYS A 526 -5.43 35.24 11.73
CA LYS A 526 -5.50 35.87 13.06
C LYS A 526 -4.50 37.02 13.23
N LYS A 527 -3.28 36.89 12.69
CA LYS A 527 -2.27 37.97 12.74
C LYS A 527 -2.68 39.20 11.93
N ASP A 528 -3.44 39.00 10.87
CA ASP A 528 -4.03 40.07 10.05
C ASP A 528 -5.35 40.62 10.64
N GLY A 529 -5.81 40.11 11.79
CA GLY A 529 -7.07 40.52 12.40
C GLY A 529 -8.32 40.05 11.61
N ILE A 530 -8.20 38.93 10.90
CA ILE A 530 -9.25 38.36 10.05
C ILE A 530 -10.04 37.29 10.80
N ASN A 531 -11.37 37.37 10.73
CA ASN A 531 -12.26 36.26 11.05
C ASN A 531 -12.64 35.50 9.77
N LEU A 532 -12.06 34.31 9.57
CA LEU A 532 -12.23 33.52 8.34
C LEU A 532 -13.68 33.06 8.07
N GLU A 533 -14.54 33.04 9.08
CA GLU A 533 -15.94 32.64 8.92
C GLU A 533 -16.84 33.75 8.36
N THR A 534 -16.37 35.00 8.38
CA THR A 534 -17.22 36.16 8.03
C THR A 534 -16.56 37.16 7.09
N ASP A 535 -15.24 37.25 7.10
CA ASP A 535 -14.53 38.36 6.49
C ASP A 535 -14.26 38.14 4.99
N ASN A 536 -14.47 39.21 4.23
CA ASN A 536 -14.11 39.34 2.82
C ASN A 536 -13.24 40.59 2.69
N LYS A 537 -11.91 40.45 2.75
CA LYS A 537 -10.95 41.55 2.94
C LYS A 537 -9.67 41.35 2.12
N VAL A 538 -9.06 42.46 1.73
CA VAL A 538 -7.75 42.50 1.07
C VAL A 538 -6.76 43.22 1.97
N ILE A 539 -5.68 42.55 2.35
CA ILE A 539 -4.60 43.10 3.17
C ILE A 539 -3.38 43.35 2.29
N ARG A 540 -2.79 44.54 2.39
CA ARG A 540 -1.58 44.93 1.65
C ARG A 540 -0.41 45.09 2.60
N ASP A 541 0.72 44.49 2.24
CA ASP A 541 1.93 44.44 3.05
C ASP A 541 3.15 44.54 2.12
N GLY A 542 3.50 45.78 1.76
CA GLY A 542 4.50 46.03 0.72
C GLY A 542 4.04 45.49 -0.64
N ASN A 543 4.83 44.59 -1.22
CA ASN A 543 4.53 43.86 -2.46
C ASN A 543 3.81 42.52 -2.23
N LYS A 544 3.36 42.26 -1.00
CA LYS A 544 2.53 41.09 -0.67
C LYS A 544 1.09 41.52 -0.52
N VAL A 545 0.18 40.78 -1.14
CA VAL A 545 -1.26 40.97 -1.02
C VAL A 545 -1.89 39.68 -0.50
N ARG A 546 -2.64 39.77 0.61
CA ARG A 546 -3.38 38.64 1.17
C ARG A 546 -4.87 38.90 1.03
N VAL A 547 -5.54 38.12 0.19
CA VAL A 547 -6.97 38.18 -0.07
C VAL A 547 -7.65 37.11 0.74
N TYR A 548 -8.51 37.51 1.67
CA TYR A 548 -9.34 36.62 2.47
C TYR A 548 -10.77 36.70 1.99
N MET A 549 -11.38 35.57 1.66
CA MET A 549 -12.79 35.52 1.31
C MET A 549 -13.49 34.28 1.85
N THR A 550 -14.75 34.46 2.18
CA THR A 550 -15.72 33.37 2.30
C THR A 550 -16.20 32.93 0.91
N SER A 551 -16.68 31.71 0.80
CA SER A 551 -17.45 31.22 -0.35
C SER A 551 -18.67 30.45 0.13
N MET A 552 -19.82 30.72 -0.49
CA MET A 552 -21.07 30.02 -0.27
C MET A 552 -21.77 29.89 -1.61
N ALA A 553 -22.09 28.69 -2.06
CA ALA A 553 -22.57 28.48 -3.41
C ALA A 553 -23.83 29.34 -3.70
N PRO A 554 -23.88 30.12 -4.80
CA PRO A 554 -22.95 30.18 -5.94
C PRO A 554 -22.04 31.44 -5.98
N SER A 555 -21.60 32.00 -4.86
CA SER A 555 -20.82 33.26 -4.86
C SER A 555 -19.53 33.19 -4.04
N TYR A 556 -18.47 33.79 -4.59
CA TYR A 556 -17.35 34.26 -3.78
C TYR A 556 -17.75 35.52 -3.02
N GLY A 557 -17.26 35.68 -1.79
CA GLY A 557 -17.52 36.88 -0.99
C GLY A 557 -16.63 38.07 -1.37
N VAL A 558 -15.51 37.82 -2.08
CA VAL A 558 -14.77 38.85 -2.83
C VAL A 558 -14.91 38.50 -4.30
N GLN A 559 -15.47 39.41 -5.09
CA GLN A 559 -15.70 39.22 -6.53
C GLN A 559 -14.77 40.07 -7.42
N GLU A 560 -14.08 41.04 -6.83
CA GLU A 560 -13.03 41.80 -7.50
C GLU A 560 -11.98 42.27 -6.48
N PHE A 561 -10.70 42.24 -6.87
CA PHE A 561 -9.63 42.90 -6.11
C PHE A 561 -8.52 43.38 -7.04
N THR A 562 -7.84 44.47 -6.64
CA THR A 562 -6.75 45.08 -7.43
C THR A 562 -5.39 44.84 -6.78
N VAL A 563 -4.39 44.50 -7.57
CA VAL A 563 -2.98 44.33 -7.18
C VAL A 563 -2.07 45.05 -8.16
N LYS A 564 -0.80 45.22 -7.82
CA LYS A 564 0.21 45.72 -8.75
C LYS A 564 0.89 44.57 -9.47
N GLN A 565 1.33 44.80 -10.69
CA GLN A 565 2.14 43.82 -11.41
C GLN A 565 3.40 43.47 -10.59
N GLY A 566 3.63 42.18 -10.41
CA GLY A 566 4.73 41.66 -9.60
C GLY A 566 4.42 41.49 -8.11
N ASP A 567 3.22 41.85 -7.63
CA ASP A 567 2.80 41.52 -6.27
C ASP A 567 2.75 40.00 -6.07
N GLU A 568 3.21 39.54 -4.91
CA GLU A 568 3.00 38.17 -4.42
C GLU A 568 1.61 38.09 -3.77
N VAL A 569 0.68 37.43 -4.44
CA VAL A 569 -0.72 37.33 -4.04
C VAL A 569 -0.97 35.99 -3.37
N THR A 570 -1.48 36.04 -2.13
CA THR A 570 -2.01 34.87 -1.43
C THR A 570 -3.53 34.99 -1.36
N VAL A 571 -4.25 34.04 -1.94
CA VAL A 571 -5.71 33.96 -1.83
C VAL A 571 -6.06 32.88 -0.82
N VAL A 572 -6.87 33.25 0.17
CA VAL A 572 -7.37 32.40 1.25
C VAL A 572 -8.88 32.32 1.13
N VAL A 573 -9.40 31.13 0.86
CA VAL A 573 -10.84 30.89 0.69
C VAL A 573 -11.34 29.98 1.81
N THR A 574 -12.42 30.39 2.46
CA THR A 574 -13.14 29.58 3.44
C THR A 574 -14.52 29.24 2.92
N ASN A 575 -14.78 27.96 2.69
CA ASN A 575 -16.12 27.50 2.30
C ASN A 575 -17.01 27.45 3.54
N ILE A 576 -18.05 28.28 3.58
CA ILE A 576 -18.97 28.39 4.72
C ILE A 576 -20.27 27.60 4.52
N ASP A 577 -20.43 26.86 3.40
CA ASP A 577 -21.54 25.91 3.24
C ASP A 577 -21.49 24.81 4.31
N GLN A 578 -22.68 24.40 4.77
CA GLN A 578 -22.87 23.38 5.81
C GLN A 578 -23.49 22.09 5.27
N ILE A 579 -23.57 21.95 3.95
CA ILE A 579 -24.13 20.78 3.27
C ILE A 579 -22.96 19.89 2.84
N GLU A 580 -23.06 18.59 3.10
CA GLU A 580 -22.06 17.63 2.62
C GLU A 580 -21.95 17.65 1.09
N ASP A 581 -20.75 17.36 0.58
CA ASP A 581 -20.47 17.25 -0.87
C ASP A 581 -20.62 18.55 -1.69
N VAL A 582 -20.87 19.70 -1.04
CA VAL A 582 -20.85 21.02 -1.70
C VAL A 582 -19.41 21.57 -1.73
N SER A 583 -18.56 20.90 -2.51
CA SER A 583 -17.17 21.30 -2.70
C SER A 583 -17.05 22.52 -3.63
N HIS A 584 -16.22 23.47 -3.23
CA HIS A 584 -15.81 24.60 -4.07
C HIS A 584 -14.42 24.38 -4.65
N GLY A 585 -14.14 25.07 -5.75
CA GLY A 585 -12.79 25.24 -6.27
C GLY A 585 -12.39 26.69 -6.29
N PHE A 586 -11.11 26.96 -6.52
CA PHE A 586 -10.62 28.29 -6.90
C PHE A 586 -9.53 28.11 -7.96
N VAL A 587 -9.73 28.69 -9.15
CA VAL A 587 -8.74 28.71 -10.23
C VAL A 587 -8.51 30.13 -10.68
N MET A 588 -7.24 30.56 -10.71
CA MET A 588 -6.84 31.82 -11.34
C MET A 588 -6.41 31.55 -12.79
N VAL A 589 -7.19 32.04 -13.75
CA VAL A 589 -7.03 31.72 -15.18
C VAL A 589 -5.63 32.08 -15.65
N ASN A 590 -4.96 31.16 -16.35
CA ASN A 590 -3.62 31.34 -16.94
C ASN A 590 -2.48 31.64 -15.94
N HIS A 591 -2.65 31.31 -14.66
CA HIS A 591 -1.60 31.46 -13.63
C HIS A 591 -1.10 30.11 -13.08
N GLY A 592 -1.64 28.98 -13.54
CA GLY A 592 -1.26 27.65 -13.01
C GLY A 592 -1.70 27.42 -11.56
N VAL A 593 -2.76 28.12 -11.13
CA VAL A 593 -3.28 28.09 -9.76
C VAL A 593 -4.63 27.38 -9.75
N SER A 594 -4.74 26.32 -8.95
CA SER A 594 -5.97 25.53 -8.75
C SER A 594 -5.97 24.95 -7.34
N MET A 595 -7.13 24.95 -6.66
CA MET A 595 -7.30 24.29 -5.36
C MET A 595 -8.76 23.92 -5.06
N GLU A 596 -8.95 22.92 -4.20
CA GLU A 596 -10.22 22.48 -3.61
C GLU A 596 -10.46 23.16 -2.25
N ILE A 597 -11.74 23.47 -1.98
CA ILE A 597 -12.23 23.99 -0.70
C ILE A 597 -13.57 23.29 -0.36
N SER A 598 -13.50 22.13 0.27
CA SER A 598 -14.65 21.39 0.79
C SER A 598 -15.42 22.15 1.87
N PRO A 599 -16.68 21.78 2.18
CA PRO A 599 -17.49 22.40 3.23
C PRO A 599 -16.72 22.58 4.55
N GLN A 600 -16.74 23.80 5.09
CA GLN A 600 -16.05 24.25 6.32
C GLN A 600 -14.50 24.25 6.27
N GLN A 601 -13.89 23.87 5.14
CA GLN A 601 -12.44 23.95 4.96
C GLN A 601 -11.99 25.40 4.73
N THR A 602 -10.76 25.71 5.15
CA THR A 602 -10.00 26.86 4.65
C THR A 602 -8.80 26.36 3.86
N SER A 603 -8.64 26.86 2.62
CA SER A 603 -7.49 26.57 1.76
C SER A 603 -6.86 27.86 1.26
N SER A 604 -5.56 27.84 1.01
CA SER A 604 -4.87 29.00 0.46
C SER A 604 -3.81 28.65 -0.58
N VAL A 605 -3.57 29.60 -1.48
CA VAL A 605 -2.58 29.46 -2.55
C VAL A 605 -1.89 30.78 -2.81
N THR A 606 -0.57 30.74 -3.06
CA THR A 606 0.27 31.90 -3.30
C THR A 606 0.86 31.86 -4.71
N PHE A 607 0.80 32.97 -5.44
CA PHE A 607 1.33 33.13 -6.79
C PHE A 607 1.74 34.57 -7.04
N VAL A 608 2.48 34.83 -8.13
CA VAL A 608 2.87 36.18 -8.54
C VAL A 608 1.88 36.70 -9.57
N ALA A 609 1.39 37.92 -9.40
CA ALA A 609 0.59 38.63 -10.40
C ALA A 609 1.50 39.22 -11.49
N ASP A 610 2.12 38.37 -12.31
CA ASP A 610 3.17 38.72 -13.27
C ASP A 610 2.65 39.38 -14.56
N LYS A 611 1.35 39.25 -14.84
CA LYS A 611 0.69 39.73 -16.06
C LYS A 611 -0.23 40.92 -15.75
N PRO A 612 -0.07 42.09 -16.40
CA PRO A 612 -0.97 43.23 -16.19
C PRO A 612 -2.36 42.96 -16.79
N GLY A 613 -3.34 43.77 -16.41
CA GLY A 613 -4.70 43.72 -16.95
C GLY A 613 -5.68 42.94 -16.09
N LEU A 614 -6.80 42.54 -16.69
CA LEU A 614 -7.87 41.82 -16.03
C LEU A 614 -7.66 40.32 -16.17
N HIS A 615 -7.68 39.61 -15.04
CA HIS A 615 -7.58 38.15 -14.98
C HIS A 615 -8.76 37.59 -14.20
N TRP A 616 -9.49 36.66 -14.80
CA TRP A 616 -10.63 36.01 -14.13
C TRP A 616 -10.16 34.93 -13.16
N TYR A 617 -10.89 34.78 -12.07
CA TYR A 617 -10.92 33.54 -11.28
C TYR A 617 -12.33 32.97 -11.25
N TYR A 618 -12.44 31.65 -11.12
CA TYR A 618 -13.71 30.94 -11.15
C TYR A 618 -13.72 29.71 -10.22
N CYS A 619 -14.91 29.26 -9.84
CA CYS A 619 -15.10 27.99 -9.12
C CYS A 619 -15.03 26.81 -10.10
N SER A 620 -14.01 25.97 -9.97
CA SER A 620 -13.80 24.81 -10.84
C SER A 620 -14.70 23.62 -10.51
N TRP A 621 -15.14 23.49 -9.26
CA TRP A 621 -16.04 22.43 -8.82
C TRP A 621 -17.50 22.82 -9.08
N PHE A 622 -18.30 21.88 -9.58
CA PHE A 622 -19.72 22.11 -9.85
C PHE A 622 -20.49 22.08 -8.53
N CYS A 623 -20.62 23.24 -7.89
CA CYS A 623 -21.22 23.36 -6.55
C CYS A 623 -22.71 23.73 -6.56
N HIS A 624 -23.21 24.27 -7.68
CA HIS A 624 -24.55 24.81 -7.78
C HIS A 624 -25.02 24.87 -9.24
N ALA A 625 -26.33 24.99 -9.48
CA ALA A 625 -26.87 25.22 -10.82
C ALA A 625 -26.31 26.48 -11.51
N LEU A 626 -25.80 27.42 -10.72
CA LEU A 626 -25.19 28.68 -11.15
C LEU A 626 -23.65 28.65 -10.96
N HIS A 627 -23.02 27.49 -11.07
CA HIS A 627 -21.56 27.38 -10.86
C HIS A 627 -20.77 28.18 -11.90
N MET A 628 -21.29 28.35 -13.12
CA MET A 628 -20.63 29.10 -14.18
C MET A 628 -20.53 30.58 -13.84
N GLU A 629 -21.48 31.11 -13.08
CA GLU A 629 -21.55 32.50 -12.64
C GLU A 629 -20.76 32.74 -11.34
N MET A 630 -20.24 31.70 -10.68
CA MET A 630 -19.38 31.81 -9.51
C MET A 630 -17.96 32.21 -9.90
N VAL A 631 -17.80 33.49 -10.27
CA VAL A 631 -16.57 34.07 -10.80
C VAL A 631 -16.18 35.36 -10.08
N GLY A 632 -14.97 35.81 -10.32
CA GLY A 632 -14.52 37.15 -9.98
C GLY A 632 -13.29 37.58 -10.77
N ARG A 633 -12.79 38.78 -10.49
CA ARG A 633 -11.72 39.43 -11.27
C ARG A 633 -10.57 39.87 -10.38
N MET A 634 -9.35 39.48 -10.74
CA MET A 634 -8.13 40.11 -10.26
C MET A 634 -7.72 41.18 -11.28
N LEU A 635 -7.64 42.44 -10.84
CA LEU A 635 -7.19 43.56 -11.65
C LEU A 635 -5.72 43.84 -11.33
N VAL A 636 -4.84 43.68 -12.31
CA VAL A 636 -3.39 43.88 -12.13
C VAL A 636 -3.00 45.21 -12.77
N GLU A 637 -2.70 46.20 -11.94
CA GLU A 637 -2.17 47.50 -12.38
C GLU A 637 -0.80 47.29 -13.04
N PRO A 638 -0.55 47.89 -14.22
CA PRO A 638 0.77 47.81 -14.85
C PRO A 638 1.84 48.49 -13.98
N ALA A 639 3.08 47.99 -14.09
CA ALA A 639 4.23 48.46 -13.32
C ALA A 639 4.58 49.94 -13.50
#